data_AF-A0A835SSW1-F1
#
_entry.id   AF-A0A835SSW1-F1
#
_cell.length_a   1.000
_cell.length_b   1.000
_cell.length_c   1.000
_cell.angle_alpha   90.00
_cell.angle_beta   90.00
_cell.angle_gamma   90.00
#
_symmetry.space_group_name_H-M   'P 1'
#
loop_
_entity.id
_entity.type
_entity.pdbx_description
1 polymer ?
#
loop_
_entity_poly.entity_id
_entity_poly.type
_entity_poly.pdbx_seq_one_letter_code
_entity_poly.pdbx_strand_id
1 'polypeptide(L)'
;MDDEALARMLQEEELRAAQALQQQLQLQGRAGPLAADGTGAFQARLQSMMETALRCEDHGLQERARAVMPLARMRAAAAEAASLAARLGADVASAAAGSADSTAAEEDLLAQQLLAWFKCDFFSWVDTLPCPRCGSGGTHSDGALVQPLPEDLAHGAQRVELHRCRRPGCGGSVRFPRYNNPGKLLEQGCRRGRCGEWANAFLLCCRAAGLTARYVSDWSDHVWTEYYSHRQRRWIHLDSCEAAYDKPLLYEAGWGKAQSYVVAAGVWGATDVTPRYTAKWRREVRARRTLVPERWLARTLAELTAGRRGGWPGPKRLVWLGRDAEERVELLRQRLGLPAARPQQQALPGRQTGSLEWRQQRGETGASASAAPAPREPTSYRLAPDVPGAQLPAVFGQAGRLGGGACRAAGHNGAVEVVERLFDGRVSTKWLDFGGGGVGGSSWAEYRIPLDRPAVVVSGYELVSANDCPERDPAAWRLEGVAQADFEAGRPEQWQVLDSRSGVRFPGRNIPMAFHLSASPPQQPYGAAAPPPCRRLRLRIDATADPGTANSVQLSCWSLYGHEVAAAAAAAGAGAGPGAAAATATAGDRVDVPLERLRAAAAGGGGGVDPAAASLAVRLLENVCREPQEVKFRKVRHAKLGAILTCAPVADVLMRHCRFRPLLLPAEPVSAVAAAPAAAAAQQGPAPPAGEDVFLVLAADPSGQDVARAAEALEVLRPLARQQ
;
A
#
# COMPACT_ATOMS: atom_id res chain seq x y z
N MET A 1 20.54 -39.20 -30.18
CA MET A 1 20.91 -39.89 -28.92
C MET A 1 19.71 -40.75 -28.57
N ASP A 2 19.87 -42.06 -28.43
CA ASP A 2 18.78 -42.89 -27.92
C ASP A 2 18.55 -42.61 -26.42
N ASP A 3 17.34 -42.89 -25.94
CA ASP A 3 16.93 -42.61 -24.56
C ASP A 3 17.77 -43.38 -23.52
N GLU A 4 18.39 -44.49 -23.91
CA GLU A 4 19.22 -45.32 -23.06
C GLU A 4 20.63 -44.71 -22.86
N ALA A 5 21.19 -44.11 -23.92
CA ALA A 5 22.44 -43.38 -23.89
C ALA A 5 22.31 -42.08 -23.09
N LEU A 6 21.17 -41.40 -23.19
CA LEU A 6 20.86 -40.24 -22.35
C LEU A 6 20.71 -40.65 -20.88
N ALA A 7 20.00 -41.74 -20.60
CA ALA A 7 19.85 -42.26 -19.24
C ALA A 7 21.20 -42.63 -18.60
N ARG A 8 22.09 -43.30 -19.36
CA ARG A 8 23.44 -43.65 -18.88
C ARG A 8 24.29 -42.42 -18.61
N MET A 9 24.26 -41.42 -19.51
CA MET A 9 25.01 -40.18 -19.33
C MET A 9 24.53 -39.40 -18.09
N LEU A 10 23.22 -39.36 -17.87
CA LEU A 10 22.61 -38.76 -16.68
C LEU A 10 23.01 -39.50 -15.39
N GLN A 11 23.06 -40.83 -15.42
CA GLN A 11 23.46 -41.65 -14.27
C GLN A 11 24.94 -41.47 -13.93
N GLU A 12 25.80 -41.27 -14.94
CA GLU A 12 27.20 -40.93 -14.74
C GLU A 12 27.40 -39.54 -14.13
N GLU A 13 26.64 -38.53 -14.57
CA GLU A 13 26.69 -37.19 -13.95
C GLU A 13 26.19 -37.22 -12.50
N GLU A 14 25.11 -37.94 -12.21
CA GLU A 14 24.61 -38.14 -10.83
C GLU A 14 25.68 -38.77 -9.94
N LEU A 15 26.37 -39.81 -10.43
CA LEU A 15 27.42 -40.50 -9.70
C LEU A 15 28.63 -39.58 -9.46
N ARG A 16 29.05 -38.81 -10.47
CA ARG A 16 30.15 -37.83 -10.34
C ARG A 16 29.81 -36.73 -9.33
N ALA A 17 28.59 -36.20 -9.34
CA ALA A 17 28.14 -35.19 -8.38
C ALA A 17 28.08 -35.73 -6.95
N ALA A 18 27.59 -36.97 -6.77
CA ALA A 18 27.56 -37.64 -5.47
C ALA A 18 28.98 -37.93 -4.93
N GLN A 19 29.88 -38.41 -5.80
CA GLN A 19 31.29 -38.67 -5.46
C GLN A 19 32.05 -37.39 -5.12
N ALA A 20 31.84 -36.30 -5.86
CA ALA A 20 32.45 -35.00 -5.56
C ALA A 20 32.02 -34.47 -4.18
N LEU A 21 30.73 -34.61 -3.85
CA LEU A 21 30.21 -34.25 -2.52
C LEU A 21 30.80 -35.13 -1.41
N GLN A 22 30.92 -36.44 -1.65
CA GLN A 22 31.50 -37.39 -0.69
C GLN A 22 33.00 -37.14 -0.48
N GLN A 23 33.75 -36.84 -1.54
CA GLN A 23 35.17 -36.50 -1.48
C GLN A 23 35.41 -35.17 -0.75
N GLN A 24 34.54 -34.17 -0.96
CA GLN A 24 34.58 -32.91 -0.23
C GLN A 24 34.29 -33.10 1.28
N LEU A 25 33.42 -34.05 1.65
CA LEU A 25 33.16 -34.43 3.03
C LEU A 25 34.33 -35.21 3.67
N GLN A 26 35.05 -36.02 2.89
CA GLN A 26 36.22 -36.78 3.34
C GLN A 26 37.46 -35.89 3.56
N LEU A 27 37.71 -34.92 2.67
CA LEU A 27 38.84 -33.98 2.80
C LEU A 27 38.72 -33.05 4.02
N GLN A 28 37.53 -32.91 4.60
CA GLN A 28 37.28 -32.18 5.85
C GLN A 28 37.41 -33.05 7.13
N GLY A 29 37.85 -34.31 6.98
CA GLY A 29 37.73 -35.38 7.97
C GLY A 29 38.94 -35.69 8.87
N ARG A 30 39.70 -34.70 9.36
CA ARG A 30 40.65 -34.92 10.47
C ARG A 30 40.28 -34.09 11.71
N ALA A 31 39.40 -34.64 12.55
CA ALA A 31 39.21 -34.17 13.93
C ALA A 31 38.65 -35.29 14.82
N GLY A 32 39.24 -35.42 16.01
CA GLY A 32 39.12 -36.52 16.98
C GLY A 32 37.74 -36.73 17.66
N PRO A 33 37.71 -37.52 18.75
CA PRO A 33 36.48 -38.09 19.29
C PRO A 33 35.53 -37.04 19.86
N LEU A 34 34.23 -37.28 19.68
CA LEU A 34 33.11 -36.38 19.91
C LEU A 34 32.53 -36.52 21.32
N ALA A 35 32.27 -35.39 22.00
CA ALA A 35 31.33 -35.34 23.11
C ALA A 35 29.90 -35.39 22.55
N ALA A 36 29.15 -36.43 22.92
CA ALA A 36 27.74 -36.62 22.57
C ALA A 36 26.85 -36.05 23.67
N ASP A 37 26.01 -35.05 23.35
CA ASP A 37 24.83 -34.71 24.18
C ASP A 37 23.73 -33.94 23.40
N GLY A 38 24.08 -33.15 22.37
CA GLY A 38 23.09 -32.30 21.65
C GLY A 38 22.40 -32.89 20.41
N THR A 39 22.91 -33.98 19.82
CA THR A 39 22.45 -34.48 18.51
C THR A 39 21.06 -35.10 18.54
N GLY A 40 20.69 -35.78 19.63
CA GLY A 40 19.38 -36.45 19.76
C GLY A 40 18.22 -35.46 19.74
N ALA A 41 18.27 -34.42 20.58
CA ALA A 41 17.24 -33.38 20.61
C ALA A 41 17.17 -32.60 19.30
N PHE A 42 18.32 -32.34 18.66
CA PHE A 42 18.36 -31.69 17.35
C PHE A 42 17.67 -32.56 16.29
N GLN A 43 17.98 -33.85 16.26
CA GLN A 43 17.39 -34.81 15.32
C GLN A 43 15.88 -34.96 15.53
N ALA A 44 15.41 -35.04 16.78
CA ALA A 44 13.98 -35.09 17.09
C ALA A 44 13.24 -33.84 16.57
N ARG A 45 13.84 -32.66 16.70
CA ARG A 45 13.27 -31.43 16.14
C ARG A 45 13.24 -31.46 14.61
N LEU A 46 14.30 -31.94 13.95
CA LEU A 46 14.31 -32.12 12.48
C LEU A 46 13.22 -33.09 12.00
N GLN A 47 13.00 -34.19 12.73
CA GLN A 47 11.94 -35.16 12.44
C GLN A 47 10.55 -34.52 12.56
N SER A 48 10.30 -33.79 13.65
CA SER A 48 9.02 -33.07 13.85
C SER A 48 8.76 -32.02 12.76
N MET A 49 9.79 -31.28 12.32
CA MET A 49 9.69 -30.36 11.19
C MET A 49 9.30 -31.08 9.89
N MET A 50 9.93 -32.23 9.62
CA MET A 50 9.63 -33.04 8.45
C MET A 50 8.21 -33.58 8.48
N GLU A 51 7.76 -34.13 9.61
CA GLU A 51 6.39 -34.61 9.80
C GLU A 51 5.35 -33.51 9.55
N THR A 52 5.61 -32.30 10.08
CA THR A 52 4.75 -31.14 9.89
C THR A 52 4.64 -30.78 8.41
N ALA A 53 5.77 -30.70 7.71
CA ALA A 53 5.80 -30.37 6.29
C ALA A 53 5.12 -31.45 5.43
N LEU A 54 5.39 -32.73 5.70
CA LEU A 54 4.81 -33.86 4.96
C LEU A 54 3.30 -33.99 5.17
N ARG A 55 2.81 -33.66 6.38
CA ARG A 55 1.37 -33.65 6.64
C ARG A 55 0.62 -32.63 5.76
N CYS A 56 1.28 -31.53 5.38
CA CYS A 56 0.69 -30.54 4.48
C CYS A 56 0.57 -31.01 3.02
N GLU A 57 1.15 -32.17 2.68
CA GLU A 57 1.03 -32.81 1.37
C GLU A 57 -0.20 -33.73 1.25
N ASP A 58 -0.93 -33.97 2.35
CA ASP A 58 -2.15 -34.76 2.32
C ASP A 58 -3.24 -34.07 1.49
N HIS A 59 -3.76 -34.78 0.47
CA HIS A 59 -4.73 -34.23 -0.47
C HIS A 59 -6.05 -33.85 0.20
N GLY A 60 -6.54 -34.66 1.15
CA GLY A 60 -7.78 -34.37 1.88
C GLY A 60 -7.65 -33.12 2.75
N LEU A 61 -6.51 -32.94 3.43
CA LEU A 61 -6.22 -31.72 4.19
C LEU A 61 -6.13 -30.50 3.27
N GLN A 62 -5.49 -30.62 2.11
CA GLN A 62 -5.44 -29.52 1.13
C GLN A 62 -6.82 -29.16 0.58
N GLU A 63 -7.69 -30.14 0.33
CA GLU A 63 -9.07 -29.90 -0.09
C GLU A 63 -9.87 -29.15 0.97
N ARG A 64 -9.76 -29.56 2.24
CA ARG A 64 -10.37 -28.83 3.36
C ARG A 64 -9.84 -27.41 3.50
N ALA A 65 -8.54 -27.19 3.27
CA ALA A 65 -7.96 -25.86 3.24
C ALA A 65 -8.55 -25.03 2.10
N ARG A 66 -8.60 -25.56 0.87
CA ARG A 66 -9.22 -24.87 -0.28
C ARG A 66 -10.67 -24.49 -0.02
N ALA A 67 -11.42 -25.35 0.68
CA ALA A 67 -12.84 -25.09 1.00
C ALA A 67 -13.06 -23.88 1.91
N VAL A 68 -12.06 -23.48 2.73
CA VAL A 68 -12.16 -22.32 3.63
C VAL A 68 -11.42 -21.08 3.09
N MET A 69 -10.66 -21.22 2.01
CA MET A 69 -9.88 -20.15 1.40
C MET A 69 -10.68 -19.44 0.29
N PRO A 70 -10.66 -18.10 0.19
CA PRO A 70 -11.21 -17.38 -0.95
C PRO A 70 -10.25 -17.43 -2.14
N LEU A 71 -9.81 -18.64 -2.53
CA LEU A 71 -8.69 -18.85 -3.46
C LEU A 71 -8.99 -18.33 -4.86
N ALA A 72 -10.22 -18.50 -5.35
CA ALA A 72 -10.64 -17.96 -6.65
C ALA A 72 -10.52 -16.42 -6.67
N ARG A 73 -10.99 -15.74 -5.62
CA ARG A 73 -10.88 -14.28 -5.47
C ARG A 73 -9.42 -13.83 -5.42
N MET A 74 -8.57 -14.52 -4.66
CA MET A 74 -7.15 -14.18 -4.56
C MET A 74 -6.40 -14.40 -5.88
N ARG A 75 -6.71 -15.47 -6.61
CA ARG A 75 -6.13 -15.71 -7.95
C ARG A 75 -6.57 -14.66 -8.97
N ALA A 76 -7.85 -14.30 -8.98
CA ALA A 76 -8.35 -13.22 -9.83
C ALA A 76 -7.64 -11.88 -9.53
N ALA A 77 -7.49 -11.54 -8.25
CA ALA A 77 -6.76 -10.33 -7.83
C ALA A 77 -5.27 -10.37 -8.21
N ALA A 78 -4.62 -11.54 -8.12
CA ALA A 78 -3.24 -11.72 -8.55
C ALA A 78 -3.08 -11.55 -10.08
N ALA A 79 -3.98 -12.14 -10.87
CA ALA A 79 -4.00 -12.01 -12.33
C ALA A 79 -4.27 -10.57 -12.77
N GLU A 80 -5.22 -9.88 -12.14
CA GLU A 80 -5.49 -8.46 -12.40
C GLU A 80 -4.27 -7.59 -12.07
N ALA A 81 -3.62 -7.83 -10.93
CA ALA A 81 -2.41 -7.10 -10.55
C ALA A 81 -1.23 -7.37 -11.52
N ALA A 82 -1.09 -8.60 -12.01
CA ALA A 82 -0.08 -8.96 -13.01
C ALA A 82 -0.34 -8.26 -14.35
N SER A 83 -1.60 -8.30 -14.82
CA SER A 83 -2.04 -7.62 -16.03
C SER A 83 -1.82 -6.10 -15.93
N LEU A 84 -2.17 -5.52 -14.78
CA LEU A 84 -1.95 -4.10 -14.52
C LEU A 84 -0.47 -3.75 -14.55
N ALA A 85 0.39 -4.51 -13.86
CA ALA A 85 1.83 -4.27 -13.86
C ALA A 85 2.41 -4.29 -15.28
N ALA A 86 1.96 -5.21 -16.13
CA ALA A 86 2.36 -5.28 -17.53
C ALA A 86 1.94 -4.01 -18.31
N ARG A 87 0.71 -3.53 -18.10
CA ARG A 87 0.21 -2.29 -18.72
C ARG A 87 0.88 -1.03 -18.21
N LEU A 88 1.44 -1.04 -16.99
CA LEU A 88 2.12 0.12 -16.42
C LEU A 88 3.56 0.28 -16.94
N GLY A 89 4.23 -0.80 -17.35
CA GLY A 89 5.57 -0.74 -17.95
C GLY A 89 6.69 -1.39 -17.12
N ALA A 90 7.88 -1.47 -17.72
CA ALA A 90 9.01 -2.23 -17.19
C ALA A 90 9.56 -1.71 -15.85
N ASP A 91 9.38 -0.45 -15.48
CA ASP A 91 9.77 0.07 -14.16
C ASP A 91 8.92 -0.52 -13.03
N VAL A 92 7.64 -0.83 -13.30
CA VAL A 92 6.75 -1.52 -12.36
C VAL A 92 6.89 -3.03 -12.52
N ALA A 93 6.98 -3.50 -13.76
CA ALA A 93 7.19 -4.91 -14.06
C ALA A 93 8.59 -5.39 -13.69
N SER A 94 9.61 -4.55 -13.44
CA SER A 94 10.98 -4.97 -13.05
C SER A 94 11.16 -5.24 -11.56
N ALA A 95 10.36 -4.59 -10.71
CA ALA A 95 10.11 -5.11 -9.36
C ALA A 95 9.53 -6.54 -9.42
N ALA A 96 8.79 -6.83 -10.50
CA ALA A 96 8.24 -8.12 -10.89
C ALA A 96 9.00 -8.85 -12.04
N ALA A 97 10.23 -8.48 -12.45
CA ALA A 97 10.84 -9.08 -13.66
C ALA A 97 11.87 -10.14 -13.35
N GLY A 98 11.64 -11.28 -13.98
CA GLY A 98 12.48 -12.46 -14.09
C GLY A 98 11.68 -13.46 -14.91
N SER A 99 11.67 -13.30 -16.24
CA SER A 99 10.87 -14.02 -17.25
C SER A 99 9.59 -13.33 -17.73
N ALA A 100 9.28 -13.54 -19.02
CA ALA A 100 8.08 -13.12 -19.72
C ALA A 100 6.85 -14.02 -19.42
N ASP A 101 6.95 -14.88 -18.40
CA ASP A 101 5.90 -15.82 -18.02
C ASP A 101 4.94 -15.15 -17.03
N SER A 102 3.76 -14.76 -17.51
CA SER A 102 2.72 -14.13 -16.70
C SER A 102 2.30 -15.01 -15.52
N THR A 103 2.34 -16.33 -15.68
CA THR A 103 1.95 -17.27 -14.62
C THR A 103 2.91 -17.27 -13.43
N ALA A 104 4.21 -17.05 -13.68
CA ALA A 104 5.22 -16.98 -12.62
C ALA A 104 5.13 -15.66 -11.82
N ALA A 105 4.65 -14.58 -12.44
CA ALA A 105 4.36 -13.32 -11.74
C ALA A 105 3.08 -13.42 -10.90
N GLU A 106 2.06 -14.11 -11.42
CA GLU A 106 0.83 -14.41 -10.68
C GLU A 106 1.09 -15.25 -9.43
N GLU A 107 2.03 -16.20 -9.48
CA GLU A 107 2.43 -17.01 -8.31
C GLU A 107 2.95 -16.14 -7.16
N ASP A 108 3.85 -15.20 -7.44
CA ASP A 108 4.41 -14.28 -6.45
C ASP A 108 3.34 -13.35 -5.85
N LEU A 109 2.43 -12.86 -6.69
CA LEU A 109 1.32 -12.02 -6.25
C LEU A 109 0.32 -12.83 -5.43
N LEU A 110 0.04 -14.08 -5.79
CA LEU A 110 -0.79 -14.99 -5.01
C LEU A 110 -0.20 -15.23 -3.62
N ALA A 111 1.12 -15.42 -3.50
CA ALA A 111 1.78 -15.56 -2.20
C ALA A 111 1.60 -14.32 -1.30
N GLN A 112 1.66 -13.12 -1.87
CA GLN A 112 1.38 -11.86 -1.15
C GLN A 112 -0.09 -11.74 -0.74
N GLN A 113 -1.03 -12.07 -1.63
CA GLN A 113 -2.47 -12.08 -1.31
C GLN A 113 -2.79 -13.06 -0.18
N LEU A 114 -2.16 -14.24 -0.20
CA LEU A 114 -2.30 -15.25 0.84
C LEU A 114 -1.80 -14.75 2.20
N LEU A 115 -0.63 -14.10 2.25
CA LEU A 115 -0.12 -13.51 3.50
C LEU A 115 -1.09 -12.48 4.08
N ALA A 116 -1.57 -11.56 3.23
CA ALA A 116 -2.49 -10.50 3.64
C ALA A 116 -3.81 -11.08 4.16
N TRP A 117 -4.44 -11.97 3.39
CA TRP A 117 -5.68 -12.65 3.79
C TRP A 117 -5.49 -13.45 5.08
N PHE A 118 -4.40 -14.20 5.20
CA PHE A 118 -4.19 -15.07 6.36
C PHE A 118 -4.10 -14.25 7.65
N LYS A 119 -3.36 -13.13 7.63
CA LYS A 119 -3.18 -12.26 8.79
C LYS A 119 -4.40 -11.41 9.11
N CYS A 120 -5.05 -10.84 8.10
CA CYS A 120 -6.09 -9.84 8.30
C CYS A 120 -7.49 -10.44 8.45
N ASP A 121 -7.77 -11.56 7.77
CA ASP A 121 -9.13 -12.10 7.66
C ASP A 121 -9.29 -13.50 8.28
N PHE A 122 -8.24 -14.32 8.27
CA PHE A 122 -8.39 -15.76 8.54
C PHE A 122 -7.95 -16.18 9.94
N PHE A 123 -6.79 -15.74 10.40
CA PHE A 123 -6.13 -16.27 11.60
C PHE A 123 -5.83 -15.17 12.62
N SER A 124 -5.98 -15.47 13.91
CA SER A 124 -5.84 -14.47 14.98
C SER A 124 -4.70 -14.77 15.96
N TRP A 125 -4.03 -13.72 16.42
CA TRP A 125 -2.95 -13.86 17.40
C TRP A 125 -3.53 -14.02 18.80
N VAL A 126 -2.94 -14.90 19.62
CA VAL A 126 -3.37 -15.14 21.01
C VAL A 126 -2.24 -14.77 21.98
N ASP A 127 -2.40 -13.61 22.62
CA ASP A 127 -1.71 -13.30 23.88
C ASP A 127 -2.50 -13.87 25.05
N THR A 128 -3.78 -13.49 25.13
CA THR A 128 -4.78 -13.94 26.11
C THR A 128 -6.10 -14.21 25.40
N LEU A 129 -7.01 -14.91 26.06
CA LEU A 129 -8.30 -15.31 25.49
C LEU A 129 -9.45 -14.55 26.17
N PRO A 130 -10.60 -14.36 25.50
CA PRO A 130 -11.77 -13.81 26.18
C PRO A 130 -12.28 -14.78 27.24
N CYS A 131 -12.77 -14.25 28.36
CA CYS A 131 -13.37 -15.06 29.40
C CYS A 131 -14.73 -15.61 28.93
N PRO A 132 -14.95 -16.94 28.94
CA PRO A 132 -16.20 -17.54 28.47
C PRO A 132 -17.40 -17.22 29.37
N ARG A 133 -17.16 -16.85 30.64
CA ARG A 133 -18.23 -16.57 31.61
C ARG A 133 -18.76 -15.14 31.54
N CYS A 134 -17.87 -14.15 31.47
CA CYS A 134 -18.26 -12.74 31.55
C CYS A 134 -18.00 -11.93 30.29
N GLY A 135 -17.43 -12.56 29.24
CA GLY A 135 -17.15 -11.93 27.96
C GLY A 135 -16.05 -10.87 27.98
N SER A 136 -15.44 -10.57 29.14
CA SER A 136 -14.33 -9.60 29.19
C SER A 136 -13.09 -10.16 28.47
N GLY A 137 -12.41 -9.30 27.70
CA GLY A 137 -11.20 -9.65 26.96
C GLY A 137 -9.94 -9.83 27.81
N GLY A 138 -10.05 -9.84 29.14
CA GLY A 138 -8.91 -9.87 30.06
C GLY A 138 -8.79 -11.17 30.84
N THR A 139 -8.34 -12.25 30.19
CA THR A 139 -7.73 -13.37 30.92
C THR A 139 -6.23 -13.16 31.08
N HIS A 140 -5.59 -14.00 31.88
CA HIS A 140 -4.13 -14.13 31.89
C HIS A 140 -3.75 -15.61 32.00
N SER A 141 -2.57 -15.93 31.44
CA SER A 141 -1.94 -17.23 31.63
C SER A 141 -0.91 -17.08 32.74
N ASP A 142 -1.07 -17.83 33.83
CA ASP A 142 -0.07 -17.94 34.90
C ASP A 142 1.03 -18.96 34.55
N GLY A 143 1.12 -19.42 33.29
CA GLY A 143 1.94 -20.57 32.90
C GLY A 143 1.40 -21.93 33.36
N ALA A 144 0.22 -21.94 34.01
CA ALA A 144 -0.45 -23.15 34.45
C ALA A 144 -0.81 -24.04 33.24
N LEU A 145 -0.35 -25.29 33.29
CA LEU A 145 -0.71 -26.33 32.32
C LEU A 145 -1.77 -27.25 32.94
N VAL A 146 -2.72 -27.66 32.11
CA VAL A 146 -3.72 -28.67 32.47
C VAL A 146 -3.52 -29.91 31.62
N GLN A 147 -3.98 -31.05 32.12
CA GLN A 147 -3.88 -32.31 31.40
C GLN A 147 -4.58 -32.20 30.03
N PRO A 148 -3.90 -32.59 28.94
CA PRO A 148 -4.54 -32.72 27.64
C PRO A 148 -5.67 -33.75 27.68
N LEU A 149 -6.80 -33.40 27.07
CA LEU A 149 -7.89 -34.34 26.83
C LEU A 149 -7.51 -35.32 25.71
N PRO A 150 -8.21 -36.47 25.58
CA PRO A 150 -8.00 -37.38 24.46
C PRO A 150 -8.13 -36.68 23.09
N GLU A 151 -9.07 -35.74 22.95
CA GLU A 151 -9.21 -34.92 21.75
C GLU A 151 -7.99 -33.99 21.52
N ASP A 152 -7.48 -33.37 22.59
CA ASP A 152 -6.29 -32.50 22.51
C ASP A 152 -5.09 -33.30 21.94
N LEU A 153 -4.86 -34.49 22.46
CA LEU A 153 -3.79 -35.40 22.03
C LEU A 153 -3.98 -35.89 20.60
N ALA A 154 -5.22 -36.24 20.21
CA ALA A 154 -5.54 -36.67 18.85
C ALA A 154 -5.19 -35.61 17.79
N HIS A 155 -5.22 -34.33 18.18
CA HIS A 155 -4.85 -33.20 17.33
C HIS A 155 -3.46 -32.62 17.64
N GLY A 156 -2.62 -33.36 18.37
CA GLY A 156 -1.21 -33.05 18.59
C GLY A 156 -0.95 -31.94 19.62
N ALA A 157 -1.93 -31.60 20.46
CA ALA A 157 -1.76 -30.67 21.57
C ALA A 157 -1.21 -31.38 22.81
N GLN A 158 0.10 -31.50 22.90
CA GLN A 158 0.78 -32.04 24.09
C GLN A 158 0.75 -31.08 25.29
N ARG A 159 0.48 -29.79 25.04
CA ARG A 159 0.44 -28.73 26.05
C ARG A 159 -0.89 -28.01 25.96
N VAL A 160 -1.57 -27.86 27.09
CA VAL A 160 -2.80 -27.09 27.22
C VAL A 160 -2.61 -26.04 28.30
N GLU A 161 -2.62 -24.77 27.90
CA GLU A 161 -2.52 -23.64 28.82
C GLU A 161 -3.89 -23.37 29.45
N LEU A 162 -3.92 -22.98 30.73
CA LEU A 162 -5.15 -22.52 31.38
C LEU A 162 -5.08 -21.02 31.62
N HIS A 163 -6.00 -20.29 30.99
CA HIS A 163 -6.14 -18.86 31.14
C HIS A 163 -7.25 -18.55 32.14
N ARG A 164 -6.98 -17.69 33.13
CA ARG A 164 -7.93 -17.32 34.17
C ARG A 164 -8.43 -15.90 34.00
N CYS A 165 -9.69 -15.65 34.32
CA CYS A 165 -10.28 -14.32 34.23
C CYS A 165 -9.70 -13.41 35.33
N ARG A 166 -9.29 -12.19 34.96
CA ARG A 166 -8.77 -11.20 35.90
C ARG A 166 -9.86 -10.52 36.74
N ARG A 167 -11.13 -10.65 36.35
CA ARG A 167 -12.24 -9.96 37.03
C ARG A 167 -12.50 -10.59 38.40
N PRO A 168 -12.39 -9.82 39.50
CA PRO A 168 -12.72 -10.31 40.85
C PRO A 168 -14.13 -10.89 40.89
N GLY A 169 -14.31 -12.02 41.57
CA GLY A 169 -15.61 -12.72 41.68
C GLY A 169 -16.07 -13.49 40.43
N CYS A 170 -15.40 -13.35 39.28
CA CYS A 170 -15.80 -14.08 38.07
C CYS A 170 -15.39 -15.56 38.13
N GLY A 171 -14.18 -15.88 38.58
CA GLY A 171 -13.67 -17.26 38.65
C GLY A 171 -13.63 -18.04 37.32
N GLY A 172 -13.87 -17.38 36.18
CA GLY A 172 -13.92 -18.03 34.87
C GLY A 172 -12.52 -18.44 34.41
N SER A 173 -12.44 -19.57 33.71
CA SER A 173 -11.20 -20.04 33.08
C SER A 173 -11.46 -20.58 31.68
N VAL A 174 -10.44 -20.56 30.83
CA VAL A 174 -10.49 -21.07 29.46
C VAL A 174 -9.24 -21.86 29.14
N ARG A 175 -9.44 -23.03 28.54
CA ARG A 175 -8.36 -23.89 28.05
C ARG A 175 -7.86 -23.38 26.72
N PHE A 176 -6.54 -23.44 26.52
CA PHE A 176 -5.88 -23.12 25.27
C PHE A 176 -4.94 -24.27 24.87
N PRO A 177 -5.47 -25.29 24.17
CA PRO A 177 -4.66 -26.37 23.61
C PRO A 177 -3.74 -25.84 22.50
N ARG A 178 -2.46 -26.20 22.56
CA ARG A 178 -1.44 -25.83 21.56
C ARG A 178 -1.41 -26.86 20.43
N TYR A 179 -2.39 -26.78 19.52
CA TYR A 179 -2.55 -27.76 18.44
C TYR A 179 -1.43 -27.69 17.41
N ASN A 180 -0.87 -28.86 17.07
CA ASN A 180 0.11 -29.01 16.00
C ASN A 180 -0.50 -29.57 14.70
N ASN A 181 -1.76 -30.03 14.73
CA ASN A 181 -2.42 -30.51 13.53
C ASN A 181 -2.92 -29.33 12.68
N PRO A 182 -2.35 -29.08 11.48
CA PRO A 182 -2.75 -27.94 10.65
C PRO A 182 -4.21 -28.03 10.20
N GLY A 183 -4.74 -29.25 10.06
CA GLY A 183 -6.15 -29.48 9.76
C GLY A 183 -7.09 -29.02 10.86
N LYS A 184 -6.74 -29.21 12.14
CA LYS A 184 -7.52 -28.72 13.30
C LYS A 184 -7.52 -27.19 13.34
N LEU A 185 -6.40 -26.57 12.98
CA LEU A 185 -6.25 -25.11 12.96
C LEU A 185 -7.10 -24.42 11.88
N LEU A 186 -7.66 -25.16 10.91
CA LEU A 186 -8.61 -24.61 9.93
C LEU A 186 -10.06 -24.51 10.46
N GLU A 187 -10.39 -25.26 11.50
CA GLU A 187 -11.74 -25.31 12.06
C GLU A 187 -12.14 -23.97 12.68
N GLN A 188 -13.42 -23.62 12.55
CA GLN A 188 -13.97 -22.44 13.22
C GLN A 188 -13.77 -22.57 14.74
N GLY A 189 -13.23 -21.53 15.37
CA GLY A 189 -12.85 -21.53 16.79
C GLY A 189 -11.39 -21.93 17.08
N CYS A 190 -10.70 -22.56 16.13
CA CYS A 190 -9.28 -22.96 16.23
C CYS A 190 -8.34 -22.12 15.36
N ARG A 191 -8.86 -21.17 14.57
CA ARG A 191 -8.09 -20.23 13.72
C ARG A 191 -7.36 -19.16 14.52
N ARG A 192 -6.63 -19.57 15.54
CA ARG A 192 -5.94 -18.68 16.48
C ARG A 192 -4.73 -19.36 17.09
N GLY A 193 -3.71 -18.59 17.41
CA GLY A 193 -2.54 -19.10 18.13
C GLY A 193 -1.35 -18.16 18.12
N ARG A 194 -0.15 -18.73 18.24
CA ARG A 194 1.14 -18.02 18.16
C ARG A 194 1.92 -18.52 16.95
N CYS A 195 3.20 -18.12 16.81
CA CYS A 195 3.99 -18.40 15.59
C CYS A 195 3.96 -19.86 15.12
N GLY A 196 3.96 -20.84 16.04
CA GLY A 196 3.81 -22.26 15.73
C GLY A 196 2.51 -22.60 14.99
N GLU A 197 1.36 -22.26 15.58
CA GLU A 197 0.05 -22.50 14.96
C GLU A 197 -0.10 -21.72 13.64
N TRP A 198 0.38 -20.47 13.61
CA TRP A 198 0.36 -19.63 12.42
C TRP A 198 1.14 -20.27 11.27
N ALA A 199 2.41 -20.65 11.48
CA ALA A 199 3.25 -21.24 10.45
C ALA A 199 2.70 -22.60 9.96
N ASN A 200 2.17 -23.43 10.87
CA ASN A 200 1.59 -24.73 10.51
C ASN A 200 0.37 -24.59 9.61
N ALA A 201 -0.60 -23.76 10.00
CA ALA A 201 -1.82 -23.54 9.22
C ALA A 201 -1.52 -22.80 7.90
N PHE A 202 -0.61 -21.82 7.93
CA PHE A 202 -0.22 -21.08 6.74
C PHE A 202 0.51 -21.96 5.71
N LEU A 203 1.42 -22.84 6.14
CA LEU A 203 2.08 -23.79 5.26
C LEU A 203 1.06 -24.68 4.53
N LEU A 204 0.06 -25.21 5.24
CA LEU A 204 -1.03 -25.97 4.61
C LEU A 204 -1.80 -25.13 3.58
N CYS A 205 -2.09 -23.86 3.89
CA CYS A 205 -2.73 -22.94 2.94
C CYS A 205 -1.86 -22.71 1.69
N CYS A 206 -0.55 -22.50 1.83
CA CYS A 206 0.38 -22.38 0.71
C CYS A 206 0.35 -23.63 -0.18
N ARG A 207 0.49 -24.82 0.43
CA ARG A 207 0.45 -26.09 -0.32
C ARG A 207 -0.90 -26.30 -1.01
N ALA A 208 -2.01 -26.01 -0.32
CA ALA A 208 -3.36 -26.08 -0.87
C ALA A 208 -3.59 -25.10 -2.05
N ALA A 209 -2.99 -23.91 -2.01
CA ALA A 209 -3.03 -22.93 -3.09
C ALA A 209 -2.22 -23.37 -4.33
N GLY A 210 -1.41 -24.42 -4.22
CA GLY A 210 -0.49 -24.90 -5.26
C GLY A 210 0.91 -24.30 -5.16
N LEU A 211 1.19 -23.47 -4.15
CA LEU A 211 2.51 -22.88 -3.97
C LEU A 211 3.49 -23.93 -3.47
N THR A 212 4.63 -23.99 -4.12
CA THR A 212 5.81 -24.62 -3.57
C THR A 212 6.17 -23.98 -2.24
N ALA A 213 6.08 -24.71 -1.12
CA ALA A 213 6.39 -24.14 0.19
C ALA A 213 7.05 -25.15 1.13
N ARG A 214 7.87 -24.65 2.07
CA ARG A 214 8.57 -25.44 3.08
C ARG A 214 8.51 -24.77 4.46
N TYR A 215 8.51 -25.60 5.50
CA TYR A 215 8.52 -25.17 6.89
C TYR A 215 9.91 -24.69 7.30
N VAL A 216 10.03 -23.59 8.03
CA VAL A 216 11.30 -23.07 8.52
C VAL A 216 11.26 -22.91 10.03
N SER A 217 12.32 -23.38 10.69
CA SER A 217 12.46 -23.32 12.14
C SER A 217 13.77 -22.67 12.53
N ASP A 218 13.68 -21.65 13.38
CA ASP A 218 14.78 -20.98 14.06
C ASP A 218 14.92 -21.53 15.48
N TRP A 219 16.14 -21.93 15.85
CA TRP A 219 16.44 -22.49 17.16
C TRP A 219 16.31 -21.48 18.30
N SER A 220 16.21 -20.18 17.98
CA SER A 220 15.88 -19.11 18.93
C SER A 220 14.37 -18.85 19.06
N ASP A 221 13.56 -19.91 19.00
CA ASP A 221 12.11 -19.89 19.29
C ASP A 221 11.28 -19.03 18.32
N HIS A 222 11.42 -19.28 17.01
CA HIS A 222 10.50 -18.74 16.00
C HIS A 222 10.41 -19.69 14.79
N VAL A 223 9.30 -19.64 14.07
CA VAL A 223 9.04 -20.51 12.92
C VAL A 223 8.24 -19.75 11.86
N TRP A 224 8.44 -20.09 10.59
CA TRP A 224 7.81 -19.42 9.45
C TRP A 224 7.81 -20.33 8.21
N THR A 225 7.48 -19.80 7.04
CA THR A 225 7.43 -20.53 5.77
C THR A 225 8.36 -19.92 4.74
N GLU A 226 8.93 -20.73 3.85
CA GLU A 226 9.53 -20.23 2.61
C GLU A 226 8.73 -20.79 1.43
N TYR A 227 8.58 -20.01 0.37
CA TYR A 227 8.03 -20.49 -0.90
C TYR A 227 9.04 -20.30 -2.03
N TYR A 228 9.03 -21.17 -3.04
CA TYR A 228 9.94 -21.02 -4.19
C TYR A 228 9.24 -20.19 -5.26
N SER A 229 9.83 -19.05 -5.61
CA SER A 229 9.37 -18.23 -6.73
C SER A 229 10.01 -18.76 -8.01
N HIS A 230 9.19 -19.30 -8.93
CA HIS A 230 9.68 -19.76 -10.22
C HIS A 230 10.24 -18.61 -11.06
N ARG A 231 9.64 -17.43 -10.93
CA ARG A 231 10.07 -16.18 -11.58
C ARG A 231 11.46 -15.73 -11.12
N GLN A 232 11.69 -15.76 -9.80
CA GLN A 232 12.95 -15.30 -9.21
C GLN A 232 13.99 -16.41 -9.07
N ARG A 233 13.62 -17.67 -9.38
CA ARG A 233 14.46 -18.88 -9.26
C ARG A 233 15.14 -19.00 -7.90
N ARG A 234 14.41 -18.71 -6.82
CA ARG A 234 14.91 -18.82 -5.44
C ARG A 234 13.80 -18.98 -4.43
N TRP A 235 14.18 -19.39 -3.22
CA TRP A 235 13.31 -19.37 -2.06
C TRP A 235 13.10 -17.95 -1.55
N ILE A 236 11.84 -17.63 -1.27
CA ILE A 236 11.37 -16.36 -0.75
C ILE A 236 10.86 -16.59 0.67
N HIS A 237 11.32 -15.75 1.59
CA HIS A 237 10.87 -15.73 2.97
C HIS A 237 9.40 -15.28 3.09
N LEU A 238 8.57 -16.03 3.83
CA LEU A 238 7.20 -15.66 4.19
C LEU A 238 6.97 -15.81 5.71
N ASP A 239 6.75 -14.70 6.40
CA ASP A 239 6.29 -14.72 7.79
C ASP A 239 4.81 -14.32 7.85
N SER A 240 3.94 -15.30 8.07
CA SER A 240 2.49 -15.08 8.18
C SER A 240 2.10 -14.26 9.39
N CYS A 241 2.86 -14.31 10.49
CA CYS A 241 2.56 -13.54 11.70
C CYS A 241 2.71 -12.04 11.43
N GLU A 242 3.67 -11.68 10.59
CA GLU A 242 4.02 -10.30 10.27
C GLU A 242 3.51 -9.84 8.90
N ALA A 243 2.89 -10.74 8.13
CA ALA A 243 2.62 -10.57 6.70
C ALA A 243 3.87 -10.09 5.92
N ALA A 244 5.04 -10.60 6.30
CA ALA A 244 6.30 -10.18 5.73
C ALA A 244 6.66 -11.06 4.54
N TYR A 245 6.75 -10.45 3.36
CA TYR A 245 7.19 -11.09 2.12
C TYR A 245 8.63 -10.67 1.82
N ASP A 246 9.50 -11.64 1.57
CA ASP A 246 10.90 -11.47 1.14
C ASP A 246 11.78 -10.59 2.05
N LYS A 247 11.51 -10.64 3.36
CA LYS A 247 12.26 -9.91 4.39
C LYS A 247 13.09 -10.81 5.31
N PRO A 248 14.12 -11.53 4.81
CA PRO A 248 14.83 -12.52 5.62
C PRO A 248 15.65 -11.91 6.77
N LEU A 249 16.14 -10.67 6.66
CA LEU A 249 16.84 -10.00 7.76
C LEU A 249 15.90 -9.42 8.84
N LEU A 250 14.57 -9.63 8.72
CA LEU A 250 13.58 -9.12 9.68
C LEU A 250 13.94 -9.49 11.13
N TYR A 251 14.42 -10.71 11.34
CA TYR A 251 14.72 -11.23 12.66
C TYR A 251 16.01 -10.66 13.25
N GLU A 252 17.12 -10.71 12.50
CA GLU A 252 18.42 -10.23 12.99
C GLU A 252 18.47 -8.70 13.07
N ALA A 253 18.06 -8.01 12.00
CA ALA A 253 18.18 -6.56 11.90
C ALA A 253 16.96 -5.81 12.44
N GLY A 254 15.74 -6.32 12.21
CA GLY A 254 14.52 -5.70 12.72
C GLY A 254 14.30 -5.97 14.20
N TRP A 255 14.36 -7.24 14.61
CA TRP A 255 14.07 -7.63 16.00
C TRP A 255 15.31 -7.75 16.88
N GLY A 256 16.53 -7.67 16.32
CA GLY A 256 17.75 -7.87 17.09
C GLY A 256 17.98 -9.32 17.55
N LYS A 257 17.31 -10.30 16.93
CA LYS A 257 17.41 -11.70 17.36
C LYS A 257 18.81 -12.24 17.16
N ALA A 258 19.28 -12.93 18.20
CA ALA A 258 20.53 -13.65 18.18
C ALA A 258 20.40 -15.09 17.62
N GLN A 259 20.17 -15.22 16.31
CA GLN A 259 20.05 -16.53 15.63
C GLN A 259 21.31 -17.42 15.67
N SER A 260 21.11 -18.75 15.71
CA SER A 260 22.18 -19.76 15.67
C SER A 260 21.98 -20.78 14.54
N TYR A 261 20.84 -21.47 14.54
CA TYR A 261 20.44 -22.43 13.51
C TYR A 261 19.06 -22.08 12.97
N VAL A 262 18.96 -22.03 11.65
CA VAL A 262 17.70 -21.93 10.91
C VAL A 262 17.70 -23.01 9.84
N VAL A 263 16.76 -23.94 9.95
CA VAL A 263 16.64 -25.08 9.04
C VAL A 263 15.28 -25.02 8.35
N ALA A 264 15.27 -25.29 7.06
CA ALA A 264 14.06 -25.43 6.27
C ALA A 264 13.82 -26.90 5.91
N ALA A 265 12.57 -27.33 5.93
CA ALA A 265 12.14 -28.72 5.71
C ALA A 265 10.86 -28.78 4.88
N GLY A 266 10.84 -29.66 3.87
CA GLY A 266 9.70 -29.86 2.97
C GLY A 266 9.65 -31.28 2.42
N VAL A 267 8.66 -31.57 1.57
CA VAL A 267 8.55 -32.87 0.90
C VAL A 267 9.76 -33.22 0.02
N TRP A 268 10.62 -32.24 -0.23
CA TRP A 268 11.82 -32.33 -1.05
C TRP A 268 13.12 -32.51 -0.27
N GLY A 269 13.06 -32.53 1.05
CA GLY A 269 14.24 -32.65 1.90
C GLY A 269 14.38 -31.49 2.88
N ALA A 270 15.61 -31.31 3.38
CA ALA A 270 15.91 -30.31 4.39
C ALA A 270 17.24 -29.61 4.11
N THR A 271 17.29 -28.31 4.37
CA THR A 271 18.44 -27.44 4.07
C THR A 271 18.73 -26.52 5.25
N ASP A 272 20.02 -26.35 5.58
CA ASP A 272 20.47 -25.30 6.50
C ASP A 272 20.42 -23.94 5.79
N VAL A 273 19.38 -23.17 6.09
CA VAL A 273 19.12 -21.87 5.46
C VAL A 273 19.60 -20.70 6.33
N THR A 274 20.29 -20.97 7.45
CA THR A 274 20.81 -19.96 8.37
C THR A 274 21.49 -18.77 7.67
N PRO A 275 22.36 -18.95 6.65
CA PRO A 275 23.01 -17.83 5.97
C PRO A 275 22.05 -16.82 5.34
N ARG A 276 20.84 -17.23 4.94
CA ARG A 276 19.85 -16.31 4.35
C ARG A 276 19.36 -15.27 5.36
N TYR A 277 19.33 -15.62 6.64
CA TYR A 277 18.69 -14.85 7.71
C TYR A 277 19.69 -14.00 8.53
N THR A 278 20.96 -13.95 8.12
CA THR A 278 22.01 -13.20 8.84
C THR A 278 22.94 -12.47 7.88
N ALA A 279 23.21 -11.20 8.17
CA ALA A 279 24.31 -10.44 7.58
C ALA A 279 25.62 -10.61 8.39
N LYS A 280 25.55 -11.25 9.57
CA LYS A 280 26.63 -11.35 10.55
C LYS A 280 27.18 -12.77 10.69
N TRP A 281 27.11 -13.56 9.60
CA TRP A 281 27.54 -14.97 9.57
C TRP A 281 28.91 -15.21 10.21
N ARG A 282 29.95 -14.53 9.67
CA ARG A 282 31.35 -14.73 10.08
C ARG A 282 31.66 -14.17 11.47
N ARG A 283 31.01 -13.07 11.83
CA ARG A 283 31.30 -12.30 13.05
C ARG A 283 30.63 -12.92 14.27
N GLU A 284 29.39 -13.38 14.14
CA GLU A 284 28.58 -13.73 15.31
C GLU A 284 27.91 -15.11 15.19
N VAL A 285 27.24 -15.43 14.08
CA VAL A 285 26.41 -16.66 14.00
C VAL A 285 27.27 -17.91 14.08
N ARG A 286 28.41 -17.95 13.37
CA ARG A 286 29.33 -19.10 13.40
C ARG A 286 29.77 -19.47 14.82
N ALA A 287 29.99 -18.49 15.69
CA ALA A 287 30.44 -18.73 17.07
C ALA A 287 29.30 -19.29 17.96
N ARG A 288 28.04 -18.96 17.65
CA ARG A 288 26.84 -19.40 18.38
C ARG A 288 26.40 -20.82 18.05
N ARG A 289 26.97 -21.43 16.99
CA ARG A 289 26.59 -22.76 16.50
C ARG A 289 27.36 -23.86 17.24
N THR A 290 26.95 -24.09 18.49
CA THR A 290 27.62 -25.03 19.41
C THR A 290 26.81 -26.30 19.71
N LEU A 291 25.50 -26.31 19.41
CA LEU A 291 24.61 -27.44 19.72
C LEU A 291 24.98 -28.78 19.06
N VAL A 292 25.47 -28.75 17.81
CA VAL A 292 25.86 -29.97 17.07
C VAL A 292 27.07 -29.69 16.18
N PRO A 293 27.90 -30.69 15.85
CA PRO A 293 28.97 -30.51 14.88
C PRO A 293 28.42 -30.16 13.48
N GLU A 294 28.99 -29.15 12.81
CA GLU A 294 28.58 -28.76 11.44
C GLU A 294 28.62 -29.92 10.45
N ARG A 295 29.62 -30.81 10.57
CA ARG A 295 29.74 -32.02 9.75
C ARG A 295 28.59 -33.00 9.95
N TRP A 296 28.10 -33.11 11.20
CA TRP A 296 26.97 -33.97 11.53
C TRP A 296 25.71 -33.36 10.93
N LEU A 297 25.49 -32.05 11.13
CA LEU A 297 24.32 -31.35 10.58
C LEU A 297 24.26 -31.49 9.05
N ALA A 298 25.35 -31.21 8.34
CA ALA A 298 25.41 -31.32 6.90
C ALA A 298 25.08 -32.74 6.40
N ARG A 299 25.62 -33.77 7.07
CA ARG A 299 25.36 -35.17 6.74
C ARG A 299 23.91 -35.55 7.00
N THR A 300 23.39 -35.24 8.18
CA THR A 300 22.00 -35.55 8.57
C THR A 300 20.99 -34.92 7.60
N LEU A 301 21.20 -33.65 7.20
CA LEU A 301 20.34 -32.98 6.23
C LEU A 301 20.43 -33.60 4.82
N ALA A 302 21.64 -34.00 4.41
CA ALA A 302 21.84 -34.70 3.14
C ALA A 302 21.16 -36.08 3.12
N GLU A 303 21.25 -36.85 4.21
CA GLU A 303 20.59 -38.15 4.36
C GLU A 303 19.06 -38.02 4.35
N LEU A 304 18.51 -37.04 5.08
CA LEU A 304 17.07 -36.73 5.03
C LEU A 304 16.62 -36.40 3.61
N THR A 305 17.39 -35.56 2.92
CA THR A 305 17.08 -35.15 1.54
C THR A 305 17.18 -36.33 0.56
N ALA A 306 18.22 -37.15 0.66
CA ALA A 306 18.38 -38.35 -0.15
C ALA A 306 17.23 -39.34 0.08
N GLY A 307 16.86 -39.59 1.35
CA GLY A 307 15.75 -40.46 1.70
C GLY A 307 14.41 -40.01 1.11
N ARG A 308 14.15 -38.69 1.03
CA ARG A 308 12.95 -38.16 0.38
C ARG A 308 12.93 -38.33 -1.13
N ARG A 309 14.09 -38.36 -1.77
CA ARG A 309 14.25 -38.31 -3.23
C ARG A 309 14.62 -39.64 -3.87
N GLY A 310 14.95 -40.67 -3.07
CA GLY A 310 15.44 -41.97 -3.58
C GLY A 310 14.52 -42.64 -4.59
N GLY A 311 13.19 -42.49 -4.43
CA GLY A 311 12.18 -43.04 -5.35
C GLY A 311 11.71 -42.10 -6.45
N TRP A 312 12.33 -40.92 -6.63
CA TRP A 312 11.86 -39.96 -7.64
C TRP A 312 12.37 -40.31 -9.05
N PRO A 313 11.55 -40.05 -10.10
CA PRO A 313 12.00 -40.13 -11.50
C PRO A 313 13.19 -39.21 -11.77
N GLY A 314 14.09 -39.63 -12.66
CA GLY A 314 15.31 -38.89 -13.04
C GLY A 314 15.06 -37.42 -13.41
N PRO A 315 14.10 -37.10 -14.32
CA PRO A 315 13.83 -35.71 -14.71
C PRO A 315 13.42 -34.81 -13.53
N LYS A 316 12.58 -35.32 -12.62
CA LYS A 316 12.18 -34.59 -11.41
C LYS A 316 13.39 -34.34 -10.51
N ARG A 317 14.26 -35.35 -10.34
CA ARG A 317 15.47 -35.25 -9.53
C ARG A 317 16.43 -34.19 -10.06
N LEU A 318 16.64 -34.16 -11.38
CA LEU A 318 17.54 -33.20 -12.04
C LEU A 318 17.07 -31.75 -11.84
N VAL A 319 15.77 -31.47 -11.99
CA VAL A 319 15.20 -30.14 -11.70
C VAL A 319 15.51 -29.71 -10.27
N TRP A 320 15.34 -30.62 -9.30
CA TRP A 320 15.62 -30.34 -7.89
C TRP A 320 17.11 -30.17 -7.57
N LEU A 321 17.98 -30.93 -8.23
CA LEU A 321 19.43 -30.74 -8.13
C LEU A 321 19.87 -29.36 -8.63
N GLY A 322 19.28 -28.90 -9.75
CA GLY A 322 19.52 -27.55 -10.26
C GLY A 322 19.11 -26.46 -9.26
N ARG A 323 17.91 -26.58 -8.67
CA ARG A 323 17.41 -25.63 -7.65
C ARG A 323 18.27 -25.64 -6.38
N ASP A 324 18.71 -26.80 -5.94
CA ASP A 324 19.62 -26.92 -4.78
C ASP A 324 20.97 -26.26 -5.08
N ALA A 325 21.49 -26.36 -6.31
CA ALA A 325 22.73 -25.71 -6.71
C ALA A 325 22.60 -24.17 -6.69
N GLU A 326 21.49 -23.63 -7.20
CA GLU A 326 21.17 -22.19 -7.12
C GLU A 326 21.11 -21.70 -5.67
N GLU A 327 20.38 -22.41 -4.82
CA GLU A 327 20.28 -22.08 -3.39
C GLU A 327 21.65 -22.18 -2.69
N ARG A 328 22.48 -23.18 -3.01
CA ARG A 328 23.83 -23.29 -2.45
C ARG A 328 24.70 -22.09 -2.83
N VAL A 329 24.62 -21.61 -4.07
CA VAL A 329 25.34 -20.41 -4.51
C VAL A 329 24.85 -19.18 -3.74
N GLU A 330 23.53 -19.00 -3.61
CA GLU A 330 22.93 -17.91 -2.82
C GLU A 330 23.44 -17.93 -1.36
N LEU A 331 23.34 -19.07 -0.68
CA LEU A 331 23.73 -19.21 0.72
C LEU A 331 25.25 -19.05 0.91
N LEU A 332 26.07 -19.54 -0.03
CA LEU A 332 27.52 -19.32 0.01
C LEU A 332 27.88 -17.84 -0.10
N ARG A 333 27.23 -17.09 -1.00
CA ARG A 333 27.45 -15.64 -1.11
C ARG A 333 27.17 -14.92 0.22
N GLN A 334 26.07 -15.27 0.88
CA GLN A 334 25.73 -14.72 2.20
C GLN A 334 26.77 -15.09 3.27
N ARG A 335 27.22 -16.36 3.31
CA ARG A 335 28.30 -16.79 4.22
C ARG A 335 29.60 -16.01 4.01
N LEU A 336 29.88 -15.64 2.75
CA LEU A 336 31.06 -14.86 2.39
C LEU A 336 30.90 -13.37 2.71
N GLY A 337 29.69 -12.90 3.05
CA GLY A 337 29.40 -11.47 3.28
C GLY A 337 29.39 -10.67 1.99
N LEU A 338 29.16 -11.32 0.85
CA LEU A 338 29.03 -10.64 -0.43
C LEU A 338 27.68 -9.93 -0.51
N PRO A 339 27.60 -8.74 -1.14
CA PRO A 339 26.33 -8.06 -1.33
C PRO A 339 25.28 -8.98 -1.96
N ALA A 340 24.09 -8.96 -1.39
CA ALA A 340 22.92 -9.59 -2.01
C ALA A 340 22.71 -8.99 -3.40
N ALA A 341 22.29 -9.81 -4.37
CA ALA A 341 21.99 -9.34 -5.73
C ALA A 341 20.91 -8.24 -5.73
N ARG A 342 20.04 -8.22 -4.71
CA ARG A 342 19.14 -7.12 -4.37
C ARG A 342 19.40 -6.69 -2.92
N PRO A 343 20.13 -5.59 -2.68
CA PRO A 343 20.37 -5.12 -1.32
C PRO A 343 19.05 -4.72 -0.66
N GLN A 344 18.83 -5.18 0.57
CA GLN A 344 17.68 -4.81 1.37
C GLN A 344 17.94 -3.40 1.94
N GLN A 345 17.53 -2.36 1.19
CA GLN A 345 17.82 -0.94 1.48
C GLN A 345 16.91 -0.31 2.56
N GLN A 346 16.04 -1.09 3.18
CA GLN A 346 14.96 -0.59 4.04
C GLN A 346 15.27 -0.84 5.52
N ALA A 347 14.86 0.09 6.39
CA ALA A 347 14.83 -0.23 7.81
C ALA A 347 13.72 -1.24 8.07
N LEU A 348 14.07 -2.29 8.79
CA LEU A 348 13.17 -3.38 9.11
C LEU A 348 12.49 -3.07 10.45
N PRO A 349 11.17 -3.27 10.55
CA PRO A 349 10.45 -2.96 11.78
C PRO A 349 10.86 -3.92 12.90
N GLY A 350 10.71 -3.45 14.13
CA GLY A 350 10.62 -4.34 15.29
C GLY A 350 9.40 -5.27 15.16
N ARG A 351 9.32 -6.27 16.04
CA ARG A 351 8.23 -7.23 16.06
C ARG A 351 6.89 -6.55 16.28
N GLN A 352 5.88 -6.92 15.50
CA GLN A 352 4.54 -6.34 15.61
C GLN A 352 3.58 -7.23 16.41
N THR A 353 3.81 -8.55 16.44
CA THR A 353 3.00 -9.51 17.20
C THR A 353 3.50 -9.75 18.63
N GLY A 354 2.59 -10.11 19.53
CA GLY A 354 2.89 -10.32 20.94
C GLY A 354 2.70 -9.05 21.80
N SER A 355 2.47 -9.26 23.09
CA SER A 355 2.32 -8.16 24.05
C SER A 355 3.55 -7.23 24.04
N LEU A 356 3.32 -5.92 24.25
CA LEU A 356 4.40 -4.93 24.26
C LEU A 356 5.47 -5.27 25.31
N GLU A 357 5.04 -5.68 26.51
CA GLU A 357 5.91 -6.11 27.59
C GLU A 357 6.81 -7.27 27.16
N TRP A 358 6.25 -8.31 26.53
CA TRP A 358 7.01 -9.46 26.06
C TRP A 358 8.03 -9.08 24.99
N ARG A 359 7.66 -8.18 24.07
CA ARG A 359 8.58 -7.66 23.03
C ARG A 359 9.71 -6.84 23.63
N GLN A 360 9.41 -5.98 24.62
CA GLN A 360 10.41 -5.18 25.34
C GLN A 360 11.40 -6.05 26.11
N GLN A 361 10.91 -7.06 26.84
CA GLN A 361 11.75 -8.00 27.60
C GLN A 361 12.75 -8.74 26.69
N ARG A 362 12.37 -9.00 25.44
CA ARG A 362 13.22 -9.67 24.44
C ARG A 362 14.05 -8.71 23.60
N GLY A 363 13.91 -7.39 23.78
CA GLY A 363 14.57 -6.38 22.94
C GLY A 363 14.09 -6.36 21.48
N GLU A 364 12.92 -6.96 21.20
CA GLU A 364 12.41 -7.16 19.84
C GLU A 364 11.56 -5.98 19.34
N THR A 365 11.58 -4.84 20.06
CA THR A 365 10.84 -3.62 19.66
C THR A 365 11.50 -2.84 18.52
N GLY A 366 12.70 -3.22 18.10
CA GLY A 366 13.55 -2.45 17.20
C GLY A 366 14.37 -1.39 17.94
N ALA A 367 15.38 -0.80 17.27
CA ALA A 367 16.20 0.26 17.84
C ALA A 367 15.34 1.49 18.21
N SER A 368 15.63 2.11 19.37
CA SER A 368 14.87 3.21 19.98
C SER A 368 14.35 4.26 19.00
N ALA A 369 13.12 4.70 19.25
CA ALA A 369 12.34 5.71 18.53
C ALA A 369 12.95 7.14 18.56
N SER A 370 14.21 7.32 18.18
CA SER A 370 14.83 8.63 17.96
C SER A 370 15.44 8.82 16.57
N ALA A 371 15.22 7.88 15.65
CA ALA A 371 15.51 8.09 14.24
C ALA A 371 14.18 8.33 13.51
N ALA A 372 14.14 9.34 12.63
CA ALA A 372 13.02 9.57 11.74
C ALA A 372 12.54 8.24 11.13
N PRO A 373 11.21 7.99 11.06
CA PRO A 373 10.70 6.73 10.56
C PRO A 373 11.30 6.45 9.19
N ALA A 374 11.89 5.27 9.05
CA ALA A 374 12.44 4.86 7.78
C ALA A 374 11.38 4.92 6.67
N PRO A 375 11.77 5.20 5.42
CA PRO A 375 10.82 5.31 4.32
C PRO A 375 10.00 4.03 4.21
N ARG A 376 8.68 4.15 4.40
CA ARG A 376 7.73 3.04 4.25
C ARG A 376 7.66 2.66 2.78
N GLU A 377 7.62 1.36 2.49
CA GLU A 377 7.34 0.89 1.13
C GLU A 377 5.97 1.40 0.69
N PRO A 378 5.88 2.04 -0.48
CA PRO A 378 4.59 2.40 -1.04
C PRO A 378 3.73 1.17 -1.28
N THR A 379 2.42 1.35 -1.25
CA THR A 379 1.50 0.27 -1.60
C THR A 379 1.73 -0.18 -3.05
N SER A 380 1.45 -1.44 -3.34
CA SER A 380 1.44 -1.91 -4.73
C SER A 380 0.37 -1.14 -5.53
N TYR A 381 0.60 -1.00 -6.83
CA TYR A 381 -0.43 -0.47 -7.71
C TYR A 381 -1.68 -1.35 -7.70
N ARG A 382 -2.83 -0.69 -7.76
CA ARG A 382 -4.17 -1.25 -7.92
C ARG A 382 -4.88 -0.47 -9.02
N LEU A 383 -5.90 -1.05 -9.64
CA LEU A 383 -6.77 -0.29 -10.53
C LEU A 383 -7.49 0.78 -9.71
N ALA A 384 -7.48 2.01 -10.20
CA ALA A 384 -8.32 3.05 -9.63
C ALA A 384 -9.78 2.74 -10.03
N PRO A 385 -10.73 2.63 -9.09
CA PRO A 385 -12.13 2.35 -9.42
C PRO A 385 -12.74 3.37 -10.40
N ASP A 386 -12.30 4.63 -10.30
CA ASP A 386 -12.68 5.73 -11.16
C ASP A 386 -14.19 5.90 -11.35
N VAL A 387 -14.94 5.60 -10.28
CA VAL A 387 -16.40 5.75 -10.26
C VAL A 387 -16.72 7.23 -10.13
N PRO A 388 -17.57 7.80 -11.01
CA PRO A 388 -18.03 9.18 -10.86
C PRO A 388 -18.74 9.39 -9.52
N GLY A 389 -18.42 10.48 -8.83
CA GLY A 389 -19.12 10.86 -7.59
C GLY A 389 -20.52 11.43 -7.85
N ALA A 390 -21.34 11.50 -6.80
CA ALA A 390 -22.70 12.06 -6.86
C ALA A 390 -22.73 13.60 -7.04
N GLN A 391 -21.61 14.29 -6.80
CA GLN A 391 -21.46 15.72 -6.95
C GLN A 391 -20.49 15.97 -8.12
N LEU A 392 -21.02 16.17 -9.33
CA LEU A 392 -20.23 16.63 -10.48
C LEU A 392 -20.38 18.15 -10.57
N PRO A 393 -19.45 18.96 -10.04
CA PRO A 393 -19.49 20.36 -10.35
C PRO A 393 -18.90 20.56 -11.75
N ALA A 394 -19.64 21.25 -12.63
CA ALA A 394 -19.22 21.61 -13.99
C ALA A 394 -18.10 22.67 -14.00
N VAL A 395 -17.09 22.53 -13.14
CA VAL A 395 -16.06 23.56 -12.87
C VAL A 395 -15.01 23.60 -13.97
N PHE A 396 -14.72 22.47 -14.62
CA PHE A 396 -13.59 22.35 -15.55
C PHE A 396 -13.97 22.37 -17.04
N GLY A 397 -15.17 22.86 -17.39
CA GLY A 397 -15.58 23.04 -18.79
C GLY A 397 -15.64 21.71 -19.58
N GLN A 398 -15.09 21.70 -20.80
CA GLN A 398 -14.99 20.50 -21.66
C GLN A 398 -13.99 19.43 -21.13
N ALA A 399 -13.25 19.70 -20.04
CA ALA A 399 -12.27 18.76 -19.49
C ALA A 399 -12.97 17.54 -18.89
N GLY A 400 -12.61 16.35 -19.40
CA GLY A 400 -13.13 15.08 -18.90
C GLY A 400 -12.47 14.68 -17.58
N ARG A 401 -13.21 13.98 -16.72
CA ARG A 401 -12.62 13.29 -15.56
C ARG A 401 -11.70 12.18 -16.07
N LEU A 402 -10.50 12.08 -15.51
CA LEU A 402 -9.61 10.96 -15.82
C LEU A 402 -10.20 9.66 -15.27
N GLY A 403 -10.00 8.56 -15.99
CA GLY A 403 -10.49 7.25 -15.59
C GLY A 403 -9.63 6.14 -16.16
N GLY A 404 -9.75 4.92 -15.62
CA GLY A 404 -9.05 3.72 -16.07
C GLY A 404 -7.53 3.75 -15.80
N GLY A 405 -7.13 4.46 -14.75
CA GLY A 405 -5.75 4.51 -14.29
C GLY A 405 -5.44 3.49 -13.20
N ALA A 406 -4.22 3.57 -12.68
CA ALA A 406 -3.76 2.81 -11.52
C ALA A 406 -3.46 3.76 -10.38
N CYS A 407 -3.73 3.35 -9.14
CA CYS A 407 -3.40 4.12 -7.95
C CYS A 407 -2.51 3.35 -6.99
N ARG A 408 -1.71 4.11 -6.21
CA ARG A 408 -0.96 3.63 -5.04
C ARG A 408 -0.71 4.79 -4.08
N ALA A 409 -0.29 4.53 -2.85
CA ALA A 409 0.02 5.56 -1.88
C ALA A 409 1.29 5.25 -1.08
N ALA A 410 1.77 6.23 -0.33
CA ALA A 410 2.86 6.07 0.64
C ALA A 410 2.53 5.03 1.73
N GLY A 411 1.25 4.92 2.07
CA GLY A 411 0.72 3.99 3.06
C GLY A 411 -0.81 4.00 3.04
N HIS A 412 -1.42 3.10 3.82
CA HIS A 412 -2.85 3.10 4.09
C HIS A 412 -3.14 2.44 5.44
N ASN A 413 -4.41 2.49 5.88
CA ASN A 413 -4.85 1.82 7.10
C ASN A 413 -5.70 0.57 6.82
N GLY A 414 -5.09 -0.59 7.07
CA GLY A 414 -5.75 -1.89 6.94
C GLY A 414 -6.28 -2.18 5.54
N ALA A 415 -7.36 -2.94 5.45
CA ALA A 415 -7.98 -3.36 4.18
C ALA A 415 -9.13 -2.44 3.72
N VAL A 416 -9.53 -1.47 4.54
CA VAL A 416 -10.73 -0.65 4.30
C VAL A 416 -10.37 0.77 3.88
N GLU A 417 -9.47 1.41 4.62
CA GLU A 417 -9.10 2.83 4.41
C GLU A 417 -7.90 2.96 3.46
N VAL A 418 -8.09 2.38 2.27
CA VAL A 418 -7.07 2.20 1.24
C VAL A 418 -7.11 3.29 0.16
N VAL A 419 -6.07 3.39 -0.67
CA VAL A 419 -5.94 4.48 -1.66
C VAL A 419 -7.03 4.45 -2.73
N GLU A 420 -7.58 3.28 -3.03
CA GLU A 420 -8.68 3.07 -3.97
C GLU A 420 -9.92 3.91 -3.60
N ARG A 421 -10.10 4.21 -2.30
CA ARG A 421 -11.22 5.04 -1.82
C ARG A 421 -11.19 6.45 -2.38
N LEU A 422 -10.01 6.98 -2.69
CA LEU A 422 -9.89 8.29 -3.34
C LEU A 422 -10.59 8.35 -4.70
N PHE A 423 -10.79 7.20 -5.35
CA PHE A 423 -11.30 7.11 -6.72
C PHE A 423 -12.61 6.32 -6.80
N ASP A 424 -13.25 5.97 -5.68
CA ASP A 424 -14.50 5.17 -5.65
C ASP A 424 -15.79 6.01 -5.74
N GLY A 425 -15.65 7.34 -5.83
CA GLY A 425 -16.75 8.29 -5.97
C GLY A 425 -17.61 8.47 -4.71
N ARG A 426 -17.26 7.85 -3.58
CA ARG A 426 -18.05 7.87 -2.35
C ARG A 426 -17.38 8.76 -1.30
N VAL A 427 -18.05 9.84 -0.93
CA VAL A 427 -17.59 10.72 0.16
C VAL A 427 -17.64 10.05 1.55
N SER A 428 -18.33 8.91 1.67
CA SER A 428 -18.45 8.16 2.93
C SER A 428 -17.30 7.18 3.19
N THR A 429 -16.45 6.93 2.18
CA THR A 429 -15.21 6.16 2.33
C THR A 429 -14.02 7.12 2.40
N LYS A 430 -12.86 6.64 2.86
CA LYS A 430 -11.64 7.45 2.93
C LYS A 430 -10.38 6.63 2.75
N TRP A 431 -9.36 7.27 2.24
CA TRP A 431 -7.98 6.86 2.42
C TRP A 431 -7.44 7.48 3.71
N LEU A 432 -6.73 6.70 4.52
CA LEU A 432 -6.10 7.16 5.75
C LEU A 432 -4.67 6.62 5.83
N ASP A 433 -3.71 7.51 6.09
CA ASP A 433 -2.31 7.12 6.28
C ASP A 433 -1.71 7.76 7.54
N PHE A 434 -1.29 6.91 8.48
CA PHE A 434 -0.57 7.33 9.70
C PHE A 434 0.83 7.88 9.42
N GLY A 435 1.41 7.64 8.24
CA GLY A 435 2.69 8.23 7.85
C GLY A 435 2.63 9.75 7.66
N GLY A 436 1.45 10.29 7.33
CA GLY A 436 1.25 11.73 7.10
C GLY A 436 0.94 12.56 8.34
N GLY A 437 0.87 11.95 9.54
CA GLY A 437 0.58 12.65 10.79
C GLY A 437 1.80 13.26 11.48
N GLY A 438 1.56 14.17 12.41
CA GLY A 438 2.56 14.78 13.27
C GLY A 438 3.28 15.96 12.64
N VAL A 439 4.06 16.67 13.46
CA VAL A 439 4.93 17.76 13.01
C VAL A 439 5.99 17.21 12.05
N GLY A 440 5.98 17.68 10.80
CA GLY A 440 6.87 17.18 9.75
C GLY A 440 6.39 15.88 9.08
N GLY A 441 5.18 15.41 9.39
CA GLY A 441 4.55 14.30 8.70
C GLY A 441 4.31 14.60 7.23
N SER A 442 4.53 13.61 6.37
CA SER A 442 4.27 13.72 4.94
C SER A 442 3.77 12.39 4.38
N SER A 443 2.83 12.47 3.44
CA SER A 443 2.29 11.31 2.74
C SER A 443 2.02 11.69 1.28
N TRP A 444 1.66 10.71 0.47
CA TRP A 444 1.29 10.96 -0.91
C TRP A 444 0.39 9.87 -1.46
N ALA A 445 -0.46 10.25 -2.41
CA ALA A 445 -1.20 9.34 -3.29
C ALA A 445 -0.75 9.58 -4.73
N GLU A 446 -0.67 8.50 -5.52
CA GLU A 446 -0.21 8.53 -6.89
C GLU A 446 -1.27 7.92 -7.81
N TYR A 447 -1.51 8.57 -8.94
CA TYR A 447 -2.32 8.10 -10.05
C TYR A 447 -1.43 7.94 -11.29
N ARG A 448 -1.49 6.78 -11.93
CA ARG A 448 -0.67 6.46 -13.09
C ARG A 448 -1.54 6.06 -14.26
N ILE A 449 -1.22 6.61 -15.42
CA ILE A 449 -1.88 6.30 -16.68
C ILE A 449 -1.17 5.10 -17.31
N PRO A 450 -1.88 4.00 -17.61
CA PRO A 450 -1.34 2.86 -18.33
C PRO A 450 -0.71 3.21 -19.68
N LEU A 451 0.27 2.42 -20.13
CA LEU A 451 1.00 2.64 -21.38
C LEU A 451 0.14 2.44 -22.62
N ASP A 452 -0.93 1.64 -22.50
CA ASP A 452 -1.93 1.44 -23.55
C ASP A 452 -2.92 2.61 -23.67
N ARG A 453 -2.67 3.71 -22.96
CA ARG A 453 -3.46 4.95 -23.01
C ARG A 453 -2.59 6.17 -23.30
N PRO A 454 -3.15 7.22 -23.92
CA PRO A 454 -2.44 8.47 -24.16
C PRO A 454 -2.10 9.18 -22.84
N ALA A 455 -0.97 9.89 -22.83
CA ALA A 455 -0.64 10.79 -21.72
C ALA A 455 -1.64 11.96 -21.66
N VAL A 456 -1.77 12.55 -20.47
CA VAL A 456 -2.84 13.52 -20.18
C VAL A 456 -2.24 14.85 -19.78
N VAL A 457 -2.78 15.94 -20.35
CA VAL A 457 -2.57 17.29 -19.83
C VAL A 457 -3.62 17.55 -18.76
N VAL A 458 -3.19 17.72 -17.52
CA VAL A 458 -4.11 17.96 -16.39
C VAL A 458 -4.56 19.42 -16.41
N SER A 459 -5.88 19.64 -16.32
CA SER A 459 -6.52 20.95 -16.27
C SER A 459 -6.90 21.36 -14.85
N GLY A 460 -7.16 20.41 -13.98
CA GLY A 460 -7.52 20.67 -12.59
C GLY A 460 -7.77 19.41 -11.80
N TYR A 461 -8.05 19.57 -10.52
CA TYR A 461 -8.36 18.47 -9.60
C TYR A 461 -9.32 18.92 -8.52
N GLU A 462 -9.97 17.94 -7.90
CA GLU A 462 -10.87 18.13 -6.76
C GLU A 462 -10.43 17.22 -5.60
N LEU A 463 -10.53 17.75 -4.38
CA LEU A 463 -10.29 17.02 -3.13
C LEU A 463 -11.54 17.10 -2.25
N VAL A 464 -11.93 16.00 -1.62
CA VAL A 464 -13.05 15.95 -0.66
C VAL A 464 -12.53 15.57 0.72
N SER A 465 -12.82 16.39 1.73
CA SER A 465 -12.47 16.10 3.13
C SER A 465 -13.14 14.83 3.64
N ALA A 466 -12.45 14.09 4.52
CA ALA A 466 -12.99 12.86 5.09
C ALA A 466 -13.92 13.10 6.29
N ASN A 467 -14.57 12.03 6.75
CA ASN A 467 -15.63 12.05 7.77
C ASN A 467 -15.16 12.10 9.24
N ASP A 468 -13.86 11.92 9.52
CA ASP A 468 -13.32 11.74 10.87
C ASP A 468 -13.11 13.10 11.58
N CYS A 469 -11.86 13.57 11.71
CA CYS A 469 -11.53 14.81 12.39
C CYS A 469 -10.76 15.80 11.49
N PRO A 470 -11.07 17.11 11.53
CA PRO A 470 -10.55 18.11 10.60
C PRO A 470 -9.04 18.36 10.73
N GLU A 471 -8.43 18.11 11.88
CA GLU A 471 -6.99 18.28 12.10
C GLU A 471 -6.13 17.45 11.15
N ARG A 472 -6.66 16.30 10.68
CA ARG A 472 -5.99 15.35 9.78
C ARG A 472 -6.13 15.69 8.30
N ASP A 473 -6.91 16.72 7.95
CA ASP A 473 -7.10 17.07 6.56
C ASP A 473 -5.82 17.63 5.94
N PRO A 474 -5.57 17.42 4.64
CA PRO A 474 -4.51 18.13 3.94
C PRO A 474 -4.69 19.64 4.04
N ALA A 475 -3.64 20.35 4.42
CA ALA A 475 -3.62 21.82 4.45
C ALA A 475 -2.49 22.43 3.61
N ALA A 476 -1.46 21.64 3.34
CA ALA A 476 -0.44 21.97 2.35
C ALA A 476 -0.13 20.73 1.51
N TRP A 477 -0.08 20.91 0.19
CA TRP A 477 0.24 19.84 -0.74
C TRP A 477 0.77 20.38 -2.06
N ARG A 478 1.42 19.49 -2.81
CA ARG A 478 1.82 19.70 -4.20
C ARG A 478 1.13 18.66 -5.08
N LEU A 479 0.61 19.12 -6.21
CA LEU A 479 0.29 18.22 -7.32
C LEU A 479 1.54 18.14 -8.19
N GLU A 480 2.09 16.94 -8.33
CA GLU A 480 3.30 16.67 -9.11
C GLU A 480 2.96 15.76 -10.29
N GLY A 481 3.71 15.89 -11.39
CA GLY A 481 3.55 15.06 -12.58
C GLY A 481 4.89 14.67 -13.18
N VAL A 482 4.95 13.48 -13.78
CA VAL A 482 6.08 13.05 -14.62
C VAL A 482 5.63 13.15 -16.07
N ALA A 483 6.30 14.01 -16.83
CA ALA A 483 6.01 14.21 -18.25
C ALA A 483 6.25 12.94 -19.06
N GLN A 484 5.47 12.77 -20.13
CA GLN A 484 5.62 11.67 -21.08
C GLN A 484 7.05 11.56 -21.61
N ALA A 485 7.64 12.70 -22.00
CA ALA A 485 9.00 12.76 -22.52
C ALA A 485 10.06 12.31 -21.49
N ASP A 486 9.87 12.62 -20.21
CA ASP A 486 10.76 12.13 -19.14
C ASP A 486 10.59 10.63 -18.91
N PHE A 487 9.35 10.15 -18.96
CA PHE A 487 9.03 8.73 -18.83
C PHE A 487 9.67 7.91 -19.97
N GLU A 488 9.51 8.34 -21.23
CA GLU A 488 10.10 7.71 -22.41
C GLU A 488 11.64 7.77 -22.42
N ALA A 489 12.21 8.84 -21.88
CA ALA A 489 13.65 8.98 -21.74
C ALA A 489 14.23 8.23 -20.53
N GLY A 490 13.46 7.33 -19.90
CA GLY A 490 13.93 6.49 -18.80
C GLY A 490 14.13 7.24 -17.47
N ARG A 491 13.47 8.38 -17.29
CA ARG A 491 13.49 9.19 -16.05
C ARG A 491 12.13 9.16 -15.34
N PRO A 492 11.61 7.99 -14.92
CA PRO A 492 10.27 7.88 -14.35
C PRO A 492 10.12 8.59 -13.00
N GLU A 493 11.20 8.95 -12.30
CA GLU A 493 11.18 9.68 -11.02
C GLU A 493 11.47 11.18 -11.16
N GLN A 494 11.48 11.73 -12.37
CA GLN A 494 11.62 13.16 -12.61
C GLN A 494 10.27 13.86 -12.38
N TRP A 495 9.95 14.14 -11.12
CA TRP A 495 8.72 14.81 -10.71
C TRP A 495 8.79 16.32 -10.95
N GLN A 496 7.77 16.86 -11.61
CA GLN A 496 7.60 18.29 -11.85
C GLN A 496 6.38 18.79 -11.07
N VAL A 497 6.49 19.91 -10.37
CA VAL A 497 5.36 20.49 -9.62
C VAL A 497 4.40 21.16 -10.60
N LEU A 498 3.17 20.66 -10.68
CA LEU A 498 2.07 21.18 -11.48
C LEU A 498 1.24 22.22 -10.68
N ASP A 499 1.04 21.98 -9.38
CA ASP A 499 0.38 22.91 -8.46
C ASP A 499 1.01 22.86 -7.08
N SER A 500 0.87 23.95 -6.33
CA SER A 500 1.28 24.02 -4.93
C SER A 500 0.25 24.81 -4.13
N ARG A 501 -0.23 24.22 -3.04
CA ARG A 501 -1.22 24.80 -2.14
C ARG A 501 -0.69 24.76 -0.73
N SER A 502 -0.94 25.83 0.02
CA SER A 502 -0.59 25.94 1.44
C SER A 502 -1.64 26.75 2.18
N GLY A 503 -1.77 26.49 3.49
CA GLY A 503 -2.73 27.18 4.35
C GLY A 503 -4.20 26.89 4.03
N VAL A 504 -4.50 25.82 3.27
CA VAL A 504 -5.88 25.48 2.93
C VAL A 504 -6.60 24.90 4.14
N ARG A 505 -7.88 25.22 4.29
CA ARG A 505 -8.78 24.65 5.30
C ARG A 505 -10.06 24.20 4.62
N PHE A 506 -10.43 22.95 4.85
CA PHE A 506 -11.73 22.45 4.41
C PHE A 506 -12.83 23.09 5.27
N PRO A 507 -13.94 23.50 4.65
CA PRO A 507 -15.01 24.24 5.32
C PRO A 507 -15.92 23.37 6.19
N GLY A 508 -15.88 22.06 5.98
CA GLY A 508 -16.72 21.07 6.63
C GLY A 508 -16.24 19.67 6.28
N ARG A 509 -16.96 18.65 6.75
CA ARG A 509 -16.71 17.24 6.37
C ARG A 509 -17.40 16.92 5.05
N ASN A 510 -16.79 16.06 4.25
CA ASN A 510 -17.34 15.60 2.97
C ASN A 510 -17.62 16.74 1.98
N ILE A 511 -16.89 17.86 2.07
CA ILE A 511 -17.06 19.00 1.18
C ILE A 511 -15.99 18.99 0.09
N PRO A 512 -16.37 19.00 -1.21
CA PRO A 512 -15.42 19.10 -2.31
C PRO A 512 -14.78 20.49 -2.38
N MET A 513 -13.50 20.51 -2.73
CA MET A 513 -12.77 21.71 -3.12
C MET A 513 -12.10 21.48 -4.47
N ALA A 514 -12.36 22.36 -5.44
CA ALA A 514 -11.81 22.29 -6.79
C ALA A 514 -10.64 23.27 -6.96
N PHE A 515 -9.61 22.83 -7.69
CA PHE A 515 -8.38 23.57 -7.95
C PHE A 515 -8.05 23.52 -9.44
N HIS A 516 -8.08 24.68 -10.09
CA HIS A 516 -7.72 24.83 -11.50
C HIS A 516 -6.21 25.03 -11.66
N LEU A 517 -5.61 24.37 -12.65
CA LEU A 517 -4.23 24.56 -13.06
C LEU A 517 -4.19 25.70 -14.08
N SER A 518 -3.76 26.89 -13.65
CA SER A 518 -3.51 28.00 -14.57
C SER A 518 -2.43 27.58 -15.59
N ALA A 519 -2.53 28.04 -16.84
CA ALA A 519 -1.48 27.82 -17.86
C ALA A 519 -0.10 28.40 -17.48
N SER A 520 0.02 29.08 -16.33
CA SER A 520 1.28 29.55 -15.76
C SER A 520 1.21 29.45 -14.22
N PRO A 521 2.01 28.60 -13.57
CA PRO A 521 2.07 28.51 -12.11
C PRO A 521 2.58 29.82 -11.49
N PRO A 522 2.13 30.19 -10.27
CA PRO A 522 2.52 31.43 -9.59
C PRO A 522 4.00 31.54 -9.18
N GLN A 523 4.83 30.51 -9.44
CA GLN A 523 6.24 30.47 -9.03
C GLN A 523 7.23 30.18 -10.17
N GLN A 524 6.81 30.13 -11.44
CA GLN A 524 7.75 29.96 -12.56
C GLN A 524 8.06 31.28 -13.28
N PRO A 525 9.32 31.50 -13.74
CA PRO A 525 9.67 32.66 -14.55
C PRO A 525 8.85 32.70 -15.85
N TYR A 526 8.58 33.92 -16.33
CA TYR A 526 7.83 34.19 -17.55
C TYR A 526 8.39 33.40 -18.75
N GLY A 527 7.56 32.58 -19.41
CA GLY A 527 7.93 31.78 -20.59
C GLY A 527 7.74 30.26 -20.47
N ALA A 528 7.29 29.74 -19.33
CA ALA A 528 7.02 28.30 -19.17
C ALA A 528 5.79 27.86 -19.97
N ALA A 529 5.95 26.77 -20.73
CA ALA A 529 4.91 26.15 -21.54
C ALA A 529 3.75 25.61 -20.69
N ALA A 530 2.59 25.43 -21.32
CA ALA A 530 1.44 24.73 -20.73
C ALA A 530 1.87 23.41 -20.05
N PRO A 531 1.18 22.96 -18.99
CA PRO A 531 1.55 21.74 -18.28
C PRO A 531 1.76 20.58 -19.27
N PRO A 532 2.91 19.88 -19.23
CA PRO A 532 3.21 18.86 -20.21
C PRO A 532 2.24 17.68 -20.07
N PRO A 533 2.01 16.89 -21.12
CA PRO A 533 1.30 15.63 -20.99
C PRO A 533 2.03 14.73 -20.00
N CYS A 534 1.35 14.33 -18.93
CA CYS A 534 1.90 13.51 -17.87
C CYS A 534 1.45 12.05 -17.99
N ARG A 535 2.32 11.13 -17.52
CA ARG A 535 2.03 9.69 -17.38
C ARG A 535 1.78 9.29 -15.92
N ARG A 536 2.40 10.01 -14.99
CA ARG A 536 2.27 9.80 -13.54
C ARG A 536 1.90 11.12 -12.90
N LEU A 537 0.99 11.06 -11.94
CA LEU A 537 0.49 12.20 -11.18
C LEU A 537 0.55 11.84 -9.71
N ARG A 538 1.00 12.76 -8.86
CA ARG A 538 1.12 12.54 -7.42
C ARG A 538 0.55 13.71 -6.66
N LEU A 539 -0.38 13.43 -5.76
CA LEU A 539 -0.79 14.36 -4.71
C LEU A 539 0.15 14.15 -3.52
N ARG A 540 1.14 15.02 -3.37
CA ARG A 540 2.08 15.01 -2.25
C ARG A 540 1.57 15.91 -1.14
N ILE A 541 1.26 15.34 0.02
CA ILE A 541 0.77 16.08 1.18
C ILE A 541 1.96 16.42 2.06
N ASP A 542 2.17 17.71 2.22
CA ASP A 542 3.31 18.27 2.95
C ASP A 542 2.95 18.66 4.39
N ALA A 543 1.66 18.91 4.68
CA ALA A 543 1.17 19.12 6.05
C ALA A 543 -0.34 18.90 6.19
N THR A 544 -0.78 18.47 7.36
CA THR A 544 -2.20 18.45 7.77
C THR A 544 -2.64 19.79 8.35
N ALA A 545 -3.95 19.96 8.58
CA ALA A 545 -4.55 21.19 9.10
C ALA A 545 -4.07 21.56 10.51
N ASP A 546 -3.82 20.57 11.36
CA ASP A 546 -3.13 20.76 12.64
C ASP A 546 -2.13 19.60 12.87
N PRO A 547 -0.86 19.78 12.46
CA PRO A 547 0.18 18.77 12.64
C PRO A 547 0.53 18.47 14.10
N GLY A 548 0.18 19.37 15.03
CA GLY A 548 0.42 19.14 16.46
C GLY A 548 -0.52 18.09 17.04
N THR A 549 -1.74 17.99 16.50
CA THR A 549 -2.80 17.07 16.97
C THR A 549 -2.98 15.88 16.04
N ALA A 550 -2.81 16.06 14.73
CA ALA A 550 -3.06 15.02 13.75
C ALA A 550 -2.06 13.87 13.88
N ASN A 551 -2.55 12.66 14.12
CA ASN A 551 -1.74 11.44 14.11
C ASN A 551 -1.68 10.75 12.73
N SER A 552 -2.42 11.26 11.74
CA SER A 552 -2.53 10.71 10.39
C SER A 552 -3.01 11.78 9.41
N VAL A 553 -2.97 11.48 8.13
CA VAL A 553 -3.66 12.24 7.08
C VAL A 553 -4.83 11.43 6.54
N GLN A 554 -5.90 12.11 6.13
CA GLN A 554 -7.08 11.47 5.54
C GLN A 554 -7.69 12.27 4.40
N LEU A 555 -8.29 11.57 3.45
CA LEU A 555 -9.01 12.19 2.33
C LEU A 555 -10.05 11.23 1.76
N SER A 556 -11.24 11.73 1.41
CA SER A 556 -12.31 10.90 0.86
C SER A 556 -12.21 10.71 -0.64
N CYS A 557 -12.04 11.79 -1.39
CA CYS A 557 -11.96 11.72 -2.85
C CYS A 557 -10.83 12.58 -3.39
N TRP A 558 -10.21 12.10 -4.48
CA TRP A 558 -9.30 12.85 -5.33
C TRP A 558 -9.70 12.61 -6.79
N SER A 559 -10.33 13.60 -7.40
CA SER A 559 -10.71 13.56 -8.82
C SER A 559 -9.74 14.40 -9.63
N LEU A 560 -9.26 13.84 -10.74
CA LEU A 560 -8.37 14.52 -11.69
C LEU A 560 -9.14 14.80 -12.98
N TYR A 561 -8.91 15.98 -13.56
CA TYR A 561 -9.57 16.44 -14.78
C TYR A 561 -8.53 16.90 -15.78
N GLY A 562 -8.72 16.53 -17.05
CA GLY A 562 -7.77 16.87 -18.10
C GLY A 562 -8.19 16.34 -19.46
N HIS A 563 -7.33 16.55 -20.44
CA HIS A 563 -7.55 16.08 -21.81
C HIS A 563 -6.43 15.12 -22.22
N GLU A 564 -6.81 14.05 -22.89
CA GLU A 564 -5.89 13.15 -23.56
C GLU A 564 -5.27 13.88 -24.75
N VAL A 565 -3.95 13.81 -24.87
CA VAL A 565 -3.28 14.34 -26.07
C VAL A 565 -3.42 13.28 -27.16
N ALA A 566 -4.22 13.57 -28.19
CA ALA A 566 -4.27 12.74 -29.39
C ALA A 566 -2.85 12.58 -29.93
N ALA A 567 -2.47 11.35 -30.30
CA ALA A 567 -1.14 11.03 -30.79
C ALA A 567 -0.82 11.77 -32.10
N ALA A 568 -0.34 13.01 -31.98
CA ALA A 568 0.04 13.86 -33.09
C ALA A 568 1.48 14.35 -32.88
N ALA A 569 2.45 13.45 -33.10
CA ALA A 569 3.86 13.81 -33.38
C ALA A 569 4.69 12.59 -33.81
N ALA A 570 4.40 12.04 -35.00
CA ALA A 570 5.35 11.22 -35.75
C ALA A 570 5.68 11.82 -37.14
N ALA A 571 5.20 13.03 -37.46
CA ALA A 571 5.29 13.58 -38.81
C ALA A 571 5.53 15.11 -38.86
N ALA A 572 6.32 15.66 -37.95
CA ALA A 572 6.78 17.05 -38.04
C ALA A 572 8.31 17.14 -37.93
N GLY A 573 9.01 16.28 -38.68
CA GLY A 573 10.43 16.44 -38.99
C GLY A 573 10.58 16.99 -40.40
N ALA A 574 10.48 18.30 -40.59
CA ALA A 574 10.99 19.01 -41.77
C ALA A 574 10.91 20.54 -41.59
N GLY A 575 12.06 21.14 -41.26
CA GLY A 575 12.55 22.43 -41.77
C GLY A 575 11.71 23.71 -41.60
N ALA A 576 12.20 24.64 -40.77
CA ALA A 576 12.37 26.05 -41.14
C ALA A 576 13.32 26.74 -40.16
N GLY A 577 14.33 27.44 -40.71
CA GLY A 577 15.43 28.08 -39.99
C GLY A 577 15.08 29.43 -39.32
N PRO A 578 16.08 30.07 -38.69
CA PRO A 578 15.88 31.13 -37.70
C PRO A 578 15.87 32.53 -38.33
N GLY A 579 15.00 33.41 -37.84
CA GLY A 579 15.13 34.84 -38.07
C GLY A 579 13.83 35.62 -37.91
N ALA A 580 13.67 36.33 -36.79
CA ALA A 580 13.09 37.67 -36.73
C ALA A 580 13.16 38.25 -35.31
N ALA A 581 13.99 39.28 -35.18
CA ALA A 581 13.88 40.46 -34.32
C ALA A 581 13.30 40.31 -32.90
N ALA A 582 14.21 40.35 -31.92
CA ALA A 582 13.92 40.78 -30.56
C ALA A 582 13.49 42.26 -30.56
N ALA A 583 12.21 42.51 -30.30
CA ALA A 583 11.70 43.82 -29.91
C ALA A 583 11.69 43.90 -28.38
N THR A 584 12.55 44.74 -27.84
CA THR A 584 12.58 45.13 -26.43
C THR A 584 11.29 45.86 -26.06
N ALA A 585 10.39 45.18 -25.35
CA ALA A 585 9.24 45.80 -24.69
C ALA A 585 9.64 46.23 -23.28
N THR A 586 9.53 47.53 -23.05
CA THR A 586 9.76 48.23 -21.79
C THR A 586 8.78 47.79 -20.69
N ALA A 587 9.25 47.82 -19.45
CA ALA A 587 8.45 47.55 -18.26
C ALA A 587 7.29 48.54 -18.11
N GLY A 588 6.06 48.05 -18.26
CA GLY A 588 4.82 48.81 -18.02
C GLY A 588 3.60 47.94 -18.32
N ASP A 589 2.71 47.81 -17.33
CA ASP A 589 1.41 47.13 -17.34
C ASP A 589 1.33 45.62 -17.65
N ARG A 590 1.22 44.84 -16.56
CA ARG A 590 0.79 43.44 -16.55
C ARG A 590 -0.72 43.38 -16.81
N VAL A 591 -1.11 42.79 -17.94
CA VAL A 591 -2.52 42.61 -18.33
C VAL A 591 -3.21 41.55 -17.44
N ASP A 592 -4.33 41.94 -16.80
CA ASP A 592 -5.13 41.06 -15.94
C ASP A 592 -6.30 40.44 -16.73
N VAL A 593 -6.07 39.22 -17.23
CA VAL A 593 -6.95 38.53 -18.20
C VAL A 593 -8.42 38.40 -17.71
N PRO A 594 -8.73 38.01 -16.46
CA PRO A 594 -10.12 37.97 -15.98
C PRO A 594 -10.82 39.33 -15.97
N LEU A 595 -10.09 40.39 -15.61
CA LEU A 595 -10.65 41.74 -15.58
C LEU A 595 -10.93 42.26 -16.99
N GLU A 596 -10.09 41.92 -17.97
CA GLU A 596 -10.34 42.21 -19.38
C GLU A 596 -11.53 41.44 -19.94
N ARG A 597 -11.68 40.15 -19.62
CA ARG A 597 -12.87 39.37 -20.00
C ARG A 597 -14.14 39.98 -19.42
N LEU A 598 -14.08 40.45 -18.17
CA LEU A 598 -15.20 41.13 -17.54
C LEU A 598 -15.51 42.46 -18.26
N ARG A 599 -14.50 43.26 -18.62
CA ARG A 599 -14.67 44.49 -19.42
C ARG A 599 -15.27 44.20 -20.80
N ALA A 600 -14.79 43.16 -21.49
CA ALA A 600 -15.31 42.75 -22.79
C ALA A 600 -16.77 42.28 -22.69
N ALA A 601 -17.10 41.49 -21.67
CA ALA A 601 -18.47 41.04 -21.41
C ALA A 601 -19.42 42.20 -21.05
N ALA A 602 -18.91 43.21 -20.34
CA ALA A 602 -19.66 44.43 -20.02
C ALA A 602 -19.88 45.34 -21.23
N ALA A 603 -18.90 45.45 -22.14
CA ALA A 603 -18.97 46.28 -23.33
C ALA A 603 -19.90 45.71 -24.43
N GLY A 604 -20.16 44.39 -24.41
CA GLY A 604 -21.00 43.68 -25.39
C GLY A 604 -22.52 43.90 -25.30
N GLY A 605 -22.99 45.01 -24.73
CA GLY A 605 -24.43 45.34 -24.69
C GLY A 605 -25.24 44.66 -23.59
N GLY A 606 -24.66 44.45 -22.39
CA GLY A 606 -25.38 44.03 -21.18
C GLY A 606 -25.82 42.56 -21.12
N GLY A 607 -25.77 41.80 -22.22
CA GLY A 607 -26.18 40.39 -22.26
C GLY A 607 -25.14 39.38 -21.75
N GLY A 608 -23.88 39.79 -21.58
CA GLY A 608 -22.77 38.89 -21.20
C GLY A 608 -22.54 38.72 -19.69
N VAL A 609 -23.13 39.59 -18.87
CA VAL A 609 -22.99 39.58 -17.41
C VAL A 609 -24.36 39.67 -16.77
N ASP A 610 -24.75 38.63 -16.04
CA ASP A 610 -26.03 38.58 -15.35
C ASP A 610 -26.13 39.71 -14.27
N PRO A 611 -27.18 40.55 -14.27
CA PRO A 611 -27.32 41.64 -13.31
C PRO A 611 -27.37 41.19 -11.84
N ALA A 612 -27.94 40.02 -11.56
CA ALA A 612 -27.97 39.45 -10.21
C ALA A 612 -26.58 38.98 -9.77
N ALA A 613 -25.80 38.39 -10.71
CA ALA A 613 -24.41 38.04 -10.49
C ALA A 613 -23.55 39.28 -10.22
N ALA A 614 -23.72 40.34 -11.02
CA ALA A 614 -23.03 41.62 -10.82
C ALA A 614 -23.37 42.26 -9.46
N SER A 615 -24.66 42.30 -9.09
CA SER A 615 -25.13 42.85 -7.81
C SER A 615 -24.60 42.08 -6.59
N LEU A 616 -24.50 40.76 -6.67
CA LEU A 616 -23.88 39.97 -5.61
C LEU A 616 -22.36 40.17 -5.58
N ALA A 617 -21.69 40.17 -6.73
CA ALA A 617 -20.24 40.38 -6.83
C ALA A 617 -19.81 41.75 -6.28
N VAL A 618 -20.53 42.84 -6.60
CA VAL A 618 -20.28 44.18 -6.05
C VAL A 618 -20.28 44.15 -4.52
N ARG A 619 -21.31 43.54 -3.90
CA ARG A 619 -21.40 43.45 -2.43
C ARG A 619 -20.25 42.65 -1.83
N LEU A 620 -19.79 41.60 -2.49
CA LEU A 620 -18.68 40.78 -2.00
C LEU A 620 -17.35 41.55 -2.13
N LEU A 621 -17.11 42.18 -3.27
CA LEU A 621 -15.91 42.96 -3.58
C LEU A 621 -15.79 44.22 -2.71
N GLU A 622 -16.87 44.97 -2.47
CA GLU A 622 -16.85 46.16 -1.60
C GLU A 622 -16.44 45.81 -0.17
N ASN A 623 -16.87 44.65 0.31
CA ASN A 623 -16.47 44.16 1.63
C ASN A 623 -14.98 43.75 1.67
N VAL A 624 -14.47 43.13 0.61
CA VAL A 624 -13.05 42.76 0.49
C VAL A 624 -12.17 44.01 0.44
N CYS A 625 -12.57 45.04 -0.33
CA CYS A 625 -11.81 46.29 -0.43
C CYS A 625 -11.84 47.10 0.87
N ARG A 626 -12.91 46.98 1.68
CA ARG A 626 -13.04 47.71 2.95
C ARG A 626 -12.12 47.15 4.04
N GLU A 627 -12.00 45.83 4.15
CA GLU A 627 -11.26 45.15 5.21
C GLU A 627 -10.43 43.97 4.63
N PRO A 628 -9.36 44.27 3.87
CA PRO A 628 -8.66 43.28 3.04
C PRO A 628 -7.85 42.23 3.82
N GLN A 629 -7.58 42.48 5.11
CA GLN A 629 -6.78 41.62 5.98
C GLN A 629 -7.62 40.60 6.77
N GLU A 630 -8.95 40.69 6.72
CA GLU A 630 -9.85 39.83 7.50
C GLU A 630 -10.49 38.75 6.62
N VAL A 631 -10.31 37.49 7.00
CA VAL A 631 -10.99 36.36 6.33
C VAL A 631 -12.44 36.32 6.81
N LYS A 632 -13.38 36.62 5.91
CA LYS A 632 -14.82 36.71 6.24
C LYS A 632 -15.59 35.51 5.71
N PHE A 633 -16.48 34.99 6.56
CA PHE A 633 -17.48 33.99 6.19
C PHE A 633 -18.82 34.69 5.92
N ARG A 634 -19.29 34.66 4.67
CA ARG A 634 -20.58 35.29 4.30
C ARG A 634 -21.63 34.27 3.93
N LYS A 635 -22.77 34.37 4.59
CA LYS A 635 -23.98 33.61 4.31
C LYS A 635 -24.66 34.14 3.03
N VAL A 636 -24.76 33.32 1.99
CA VAL A 636 -25.38 33.65 0.70
C VAL A 636 -26.36 32.54 0.33
N ARG A 637 -27.61 32.91 -0.01
CA ARG A 637 -28.61 31.91 -0.45
C ARG A 637 -28.12 31.20 -1.71
N HIS A 638 -28.25 29.88 -1.77
CA HIS A 638 -27.84 29.04 -2.91
C HIS A 638 -28.36 29.57 -4.27
N ALA A 639 -29.61 30.02 -4.34
CA ALA A 639 -30.20 30.59 -5.56
C ALA A 639 -29.44 31.82 -6.10
N LYS A 640 -28.82 32.62 -5.23
CA LYS A 640 -28.02 33.78 -5.63
C LYS A 640 -26.58 33.41 -5.99
N LEU A 641 -26.06 32.31 -5.43
CA LEU A 641 -24.77 31.75 -5.79
C LEU A 641 -24.79 31.18 -7.21
N GLY A 642 -25.90 30.54 -7.60
CA GLY A 642 -26.12 30.03 -8.96
C GLY A 642 -25.82 31.09 -10.03
N ALA A 643 -26.30 32.33 -9.84
CA ALA A 643 -26.06 33.44 -10.76
C ALA A 643 -24.56 33.78 -10.92
N ILE A 644 -23.76 33.71 -9.84
CA ILE A 644 -22.30 33.88 -9.94
C ILE A 644 -21.67 32.73 -10.71
N LEU A 645 -22.01 31.48 -10.35
CA LEU A 645 -21.39 30.29 -10.91
C LEU A 645 -21.71 30.11 -12.40
N THR A 646 -22.87 30.58 -12.87
CA THR A 646 -23.25 30.56 -14.28
C THR A 646 -22.73 31.77 -15.08
N CYS A 647 -22.17 32.78 -14.41
CA CYS A 647 -21.64 33.98 -15.03
C CYS A 647 -20.09 33.96 -15.00
N ALA A 648 -19.49 33.23 -15.94
CA ALA A 648 -18.04 32.96 -15.98
C ALA A 648 -17.15 34.21 -15.82
N PRO A 649 -17.41 35.38 -16.47
CA PRO A 649 -16.57 36.57 -16.28
C PRO A 649 -16.55 37.10 -14.84
N VAL A 650 -17.67 36.95 -14.12
CA VAL A 650 -17.81 37.35 -12.72
C VAL A 650 -17.18 36.33 -11.79
N ALA A 651 -17.40 35.05 -12.07
CA ALA A 651 -16.81 33.94 -11.31
C ALA A 651 -15.28 33.97 -11.37
N ASP A 652 -14.70 34.19 -12.56
CA ASP A 652 -13.24 34.26 -12.78
C ASP A 652 -12.60 35.38 -11.95
N VAL A 653 -13.22 36.56 -11.94
CA VAL A 653 -12.75 37.72 -11.16
C VAL A 653 -12.84 37.47 -9.66
N LEU A 654 -13.96 36.91 -9.17
CA LEU A 654 -14.14 36.60 -7.76
C LEU A 654 -13.21 35.48 -7.28
N MET A 655 -13.02 34.43 -8.09
CA MET A 655 -12.13 33.31 -7.75
C MET A 655 -10.66 33.71 -7.76
N ARG A 656 -10.26 34.61 -8.68
CA ARG A 656 -8.87 35.07 -8.77
C ARG A 656 -8.54 36.12 -7.72
N HIS A 657 -9.37 37.15 -7.57
CA HIS A 657 -9.04 38.36 -6.78
C HIS A 657 -9.68 38.40 -5.39
N CYS A 658 -10.68 37.55 -5.12
CA CYS A 658 -11.31 37.47 -3.80
C CYS A 658 -11.12 36.11 -3.13
N ARG A 659 -10.37 35.21 -3.77
CA ARG A 659 -10.26 33.79 -3.40
C ARG A 659 -11.62 33.16 -3.12
N PHE A 660 -12.65 33.53 -3.89
CA PHE A 660 -14.01 33.02 -3.72
C PHE A 660 -14.01 31.49 -3.71
N ARG A 661 -14.55 30.91 -2.64
CA ARG A 661 -14.78 29.47 -2.46
C ARG A 661 -16.25 29.24 -2.09
N PRO A 662 -17.08 28.71 -2.99
CA PRO A 662 -18.46 28.36 -2.63
C PRO A 662 -18.47 27.22 -1.61
N LEU A 663 -19.09 27.43 -0.45
CA LEU A 663 -19.29 26.39 0.57
C LEU A 663 -20.64 25.71 0.34
N LEU A 664 -20.67 24.60 -0.39
CA LEU A 664 -21.89 23.78 -0.46
C LEU A 664 -22.05 23.05 0.88
N LEU A 665 -23.15 23.27 1.58
CA LEU A 665 -23.52 22.47 2.75
C LEU A 665 -24.05 21.10 2.28
N PRO A 666 -23.86 20.03 3.07
CA PRO A 666 -24.54 18.78 2.79
C PRO A 666 -26.04 18.94 3.04
N ALA A 667 -26.88 18.43 2.14
CA ALA A 667 -28.30 18.24 2.41
C ALA A 667 -28.43 17.32 3.64
N GLU A 668 -29.10 17.79 4.69
CA GLU A 668 -29.32 17.06 5.94
C GLU A 668 -29.94 15.67 5.66
N PRO A 669 -29.43 14.58 6.27
CA PRO A 669 -30.10 13.29 6.22
C PRO A 669 -31.37 13.35 7.07
N VAL A 670 -32.53 13.10 6.44
CA VAL A 670 -33.80 12.93 7.15
C VAL A 670 -33.65 11.78 8.16
N SER A 671 -33.79 12.12 9.43
CA SER A 671 -33.70 11.20 10.58
C SER A 671 -34.69 10.04 10.47
N ALA A 672 -34.20 8.86 10.82
CA ALA A 672 -34.91 7.59 10.81
C ALA A 672 -35.93 7.48 11.96
N VAL A 673 -37.17 7.09 11.64
CA VAL A 673 -38.05 6.37 12.58
C VAL A 673 -38.85 5.27 11.85
N ALA A 674 -38.63 4.04 12.33
CA ALA A 674 -39.50 2.85 12.39
C ALA A 674 -40.03 2.13 11.13
N ALA A 675 -39.71 0.83 11.12
CA ALA A 675 -40.21 -0.33 10.39
C ALA A 675 -41.71 -0.39 10.01
N ALA A 676 -42.00 -0.78 8.75
CA ALA A 676 -42.80 -1.95 8.31
C ALA A 676 -43.28 -1.78 6.83
N PRO A 677 -43.63 -2.86 6.09
CA PRO A 677 -43.44 -2.91 4.63
C PRO A 677 -44.70 -2.65 3.77
N ALA A 678 -44.40 -2.30 2.51
CA ALA A 678 -45.18 -2.45 1.28
C ALA A 678 -46.41 -1.54 1.01
N ALA A 679 -46.30 -0.68 -0.01
CA ALA A 679 -47.24 -0.60 -1.14
C ALA A 679 -46.76 0.44 -2.18
N ALA A 680 -46.94 0.11 -3.45
CA ALA A 680 -46.61 0.94 -4.60
C ALA A 680 -47.56 2.14 -4.73
N ALA A 681 -47.01 3.34 -4.93
CA ALA A 681 -47.70 4.47 -5.55
C ALA A 681 -46.68 5.47 -6.13
N ALA A 682 -46.84 5.80 -7.41
CA ALA A 682 -46.11 6.86 -8.08
C ALA A 682 -46.47 8.22 -7.44
N GLN A 683 -45.48 8.94 -6.92
CA GLN A 683 -45.63 10.36 -6.58
C GLN A 683 -44.35 11.11 -6.95
N GLN A 684 -44.57 12.27 -7.56
CA GLN A 684 -43.59 13.23 -8.02
C GLN A 684 -42.53 13.49 -6.95
N GLY A 685 -41.26 13.48 -7.37
CA GLY A 685 -40.13 13.76 -6.48
C GLY A 685 -40.31 15.11 -5.77
N PRO A 686 -39.87 15.24 -4.51
CA PRO A 686 -40.01 16.48 -3.77
C PRO A 686 -39.25 17.58 -4.49
N ALA A 687 -39.92 18.71 -4.73
CA ALA A 687 -39.25 19.94 -5.11
C ALA A 687 -38.20 20.27 -4.02
N PRO A 688 -36.97 20.67 -4.39
CA PRO A 688 -35.91 20.93 -3.43
C PRO A 688 -36.32 22.05 -2.46
N PRO A 689 -35.92 22.00 -1.18
CA PRO A 689 -36.22 23.05 -0.23
C PRO A 689 -35.58 24.36 -0.72
N ALA A 690 -36.42 25.36 -0.96
CA ALA A 690 -35.97 26.71 -1.22
C ALA A 690 -35.34 27.28 0.05
N GLY A 691 -34.01 27.34 0.14
CA GLY A 691 -33.38 28.14 1.19
C GLY A 691 -32.03 27.70 1.74
N GLU A 692 -31.32 26.72 1.18
CA GLU A 692 -30.00 26.37 1.71
C GLU A 692 -29.00 27.53 1.55
N ASP A 693 -28.34 27.85 2.66
CA ASP A 693 -27.43 28.97 2.78
C ASP A 693 -25.98 28.50 2.60
N VAL A 694 -25.28 29.07 1.63
CA VAL A 694 -23.88 28.79 1.30
C VAL A 694 -23.01 29.82 2.00
N PHE A 695 -22.01 29.36 2.74
CA PHE A 695 -21.00 30.27 3.28
C PHE A 695 -19.95 30.57 2.19
N LEU A 696 -19.35 31.76 2.20
CA LEU A 696 -18.29 32.15 1.27
C LEU A 696 -17.09 32.59 2.09
N VAL A 697 -15.91 32.08 1.73
CA VAL A 697 -14.65 32.62 2.24
C VAL A 697 -14.16 33.70 1.28
N LEU A 698 -13.91 34.89 1.82
CA LEU A 698 -13.35 36.02 1.09
C LEU A 698 -12.02 36.41 1.74
N ALA A 699 -10.96 36.49 0.94
CA ALA A 699 -9.64 36.96 1.38
C ALA A 699 -8.87 37.60 0.21
N ALA A 700 -8.17 38.71 0.46
CA ALA A 700 -7.25 39.32 -0.50
C ALA A 700 -5.81 38.84 -0.25
N ASP A 701 -4.95 38.87 -1.28
CA ASP A 701 -3.51 38.64 -1.11
C ASP A 701 -2.86 39.74 -0.25
N PRO A 702 -2.03 39.41 0.76
CA PRO A 702 -1.26 40.37 1.55
C PRO A 702 -0.35 41.31 0.73
N SER A 703 -0.08 41.01 -0.54
CA SER A 703 0.69 41.90 -1.44
C SER A 703 -0.03 43.17 -1.88
N GLY A 704 -1.35 43.28 -1.68
CA GLY A 704 -2.17 44.46 -2.02
C GLY A 704 -2.58 44.57 -3.49
N GLN A 705 -2.04 43.74 -4.40
CA GLN A 705 -2.38 43.79 -5.83
C GLN A 705 -3.82 43.33 -6.12
N ASP A 706 -4.30 42.30 -5.43
CA ASP A 706 -5.66 41.79 -5.57
C ASP A 706 -6.72 42.81 -5.13
N VAL A 707 -6.39 43.68 -4.17
CA VAL A 707 -7.30 44.75 -3.69
C VAL A 707 -7.47 45.83 -4.75
N ALA A 708 -6.38 46.22 -5.44
CA ALA A 708 -6.44 47.17 -6.54
C ALA A 708 -7.27 46.61 -7.71
N ARG A 709 -7.06 45.33 -8.07
CA ARG A 709 -7.83 44.67 -9.14
C ARG A 709 -9.29 44.44 -8.75
N ALA A 710 -9.58 44.16 -7.49
CA ALA A 710 -10.95 44.11 -6.95
C ALA A 710 -11.65 45.48 -7.05
N ALA A 711 -10.93 46.57 -6.76
CA ALA A 711 -11.45 47.92 -6.96
C ALA A 711 -11.72 48.23 -8.45
N GLU A 712 -10.84 47.80 -9.37
CA GLU A 712 -11.09 47.94 -10.80
C GLU A 712 -12.30 47.12 -11.27
N ALA A 713 -12.48 45.91 -10.73
CA ALA A 713 -13.67 45.09 -11.03
C ALA A 713 -14.96 45.75 -10.53
N LEU A 714 -14.93 46.45 -9.39
CA LEU A 714 -16.08 47.21 -8.88
C LEU A 714 -16.53 48.30 -9.85
N GLU A 715 -15.58 49.02 -10.48
CA GLU A 715 -15.90 50.05 -11.47
C GLU A 715 -16.63 49.46 -12.69
N VAL A 716 -16.30 48.24 -13.09
CA VAL A 716 -16.96 47.54 -14.21
C VAL A 716 -18.33 46.99 -13.81
N LEU A 717 -18.47 46.47 -12.58
CA LEU A 717 -19.68 45.78 -12.13
C LEU A 717 -20.78 46.71 -11.61
N ARG A 718 -20.44 47.87 -11.03
CA ARG A 718 -21.42 48.82 -10.47
C ARG A 718 -22.47 49.30 -11.48
N PRO A 719 -22.11 49.68 -12.72
CA PRO A 719 -23.11 50.07 -13.72
C PRO A 719 -24.07 48.93 -14.08
N LEU A 720 -23.55 47.69 -14.17
CA LEU A 720 -24.33 46.49 -14.50
C LEU A 720 -25.27 46.08 -13.36
N ALA A 721 -24.82 46.25 -12.10
CA ALA A 721 -25.63 45.98 -10.92
C ALA A 721 -26.80 46.97 -10.74
N ARG A 722 -26.71 48.19 -11.30
CA ARG A 722 -27.77 49.23 -11.25
C ARG A 722 -28.89 49.02 -12.28
N GLN A 723 -28.75 48.05 -13.19
CA GLN A 723 -29.79 47.70 -14.16
C GLN A 723 -30.86 46.75 -13.57
N GLN A 724 -30.80 46.47 -12.26
CA GLN A 724 -31.66 45.55 -11.53
C GLN A 724 -32.64 46.27 -10.60
#